data_AF-A0A6G0T1Q2-F1
#
_entry.id   AF-A0A6G0T1Q2-F1
#
_cell.length_a   1.000
_cell.length_b   1.000
_cell.length_c   1.000
_cell.angle_alpha   90.00
_cell.angle_beta   90.00
_cell.angle_gamma   90.00
#
_symmetry.space_group_name_H-M   'P 1'
#
loop_
_entity.id
_entity.type
_entity.pdbx_description
1 polymer ?
#
loop_
_entity_poly.entity_id
_entity_poly.type
_entity_poly.pdbx_seq_one_letter_code
_entity_poly.pdbx_strand_id
1 'polypeptide(L)'
;MELQNCLPSMKNDYKMNEMNDQQEIMNNVQGWNTMAMPMSSHDIMIPVPIKIQPSLGILDQNNIPMNNASPHPSVIHTSPQTPHGLPINTYIEPELPIELLQQGWKKFWSKRENRPYFWNKLTGESLWEFPPLRQFDVTSDPLGITSDGQHNGTNPMLLKKRPAEEIVLGPATKKMILTGPWELEIPTNVVIFERSPSTMSQPHPDIEFYRGHLVAKLRQCYQELCQSRENINAPKESFNRWLIERKVVDTGTDPLLPSQCYPEVSLRMYNEIMNDIPLRLAKPKYTADARKQLSIYAEAAKNLIESRNTLQESRKVVKWNTEDTLQWLRKTVGATYVDFQERLNHLKMQCQPHIAQTVKDSVEGICSKVYHLSVEYARKVKEKNSELLIAQGITEMAPAPAVLTLHKVWCYPVQFVTPAPRLPPVEYMADKEQTYVRFNGERLLINTVYLQKLEQLYRYSCYEDKKMENFMARVWCLLKRYSVFCSNSPDTQVSVPVPILESLHRNFGVTFECFASPLNCYFRQYCSAFPDTDAYFGSRGSILDLNAVSGSFVVNPPIHCDDLIEAALNHIDRLLSESSEPLSFIIFLADGETTFIQKLDSSQFKRRQVVIPAYEHYYRHGFQYSVPKTDVNIRSPTSTLVVWLQNNAGCQRWSPSEDRVEALLEAFRPGRERDRDRQELLSPTPNSLLGPPPLPV
;
A
#
# COMPACT_ATOMS: atom_id res chain seq x y z
N MET A 1 -49.51 -15.81 13.68
CA MET A 1 -50.23 -15.67 12.40
C MET A 1 -49.25 -14.98 11.44
N GLU A 2 -48.34 -15.66 10.75
CA GLU A 2 -48.54 -16.80 9.81
C GLU A 2 -49.45 -16.37 8.64
N LEU A 3 -49.14 -16.62 7.35
CA LEU A 3 -48.11 -17.43 6.66
C LEU A 3 -47.37 -16.55 5.62
N GLN A 4 -46.13 -16.76 5.16
CA GLN A 4 -45.38 -17.93 4.67
C GLN A 4 -45.66 -18.33 3.20
N ASN A 5 -44.57 -18.48 2.43
CA ASN A 5 -44.40 -19.15 1.12
C ASN A 5 -45.04 -18.56 -0.15
N CYS A 6 -44.17 -18.20 -1.12
CA CYS A 6 -44.18 -18.76 -2.49
C CYS A 6 -42.91 -18.35 -3.27
N LEU A 7 -41.88 -19.19 -3.23
CA LEU A 7 -40.75 -19.19 -4.18
C LEU A 7 -40.85 -20.46 -5.05
N PRO A 8 -40.84 -20.37 -6.40
CA PRO A 8 -40.71 -21.55 -7.24
C PRO A 8 -39.26 -22.02 -7.30
N SER A 9 -39.04 -23.31 -7.06
CA SER A 9 -37.77 -23.98 -7.38
C SER A 9 -37.65 -24.13 -8.90
N MET A 10 -36.55 -23.65 -9.48
CA MET A 10 -36.07 -24.14 -10.78
C MET A 10 -34.82 -25.00 -10.57
N LYS A 11 -35.04 -26.32 -10.54
CA LYS A 11 -34.00 -27.27 -10.95
C LYS A 11 -33.93 -27.23 -12.47
N ASN A 12 -32.77 -26.92 -13.03
CA ASN A 12 -32.46 -27.20 -14.42
C ASN A 12 -31.24 -28.13 -14.46
N ASP A 13 -31.50 -29.41 -14.72
CA ASP A 13 -30.47 -30.37 -15.09
C ASP A 13 -29.94 -30.03 -16.48
N TYR A 14 -28.74 -29.47 -16.58
CA TYR A 14 -28.00 -29.39 -17.83
C TYR A 14 -26.89 -30.42 -17.84
N LYS A 15 -27.14 -31.55 -18.54
CA LYS A 15 -26.07 -32.45 -18.96
C LYS A 15 -25.14 -31.69 -19.91
N MET A 16 -23.84 -31.71 -19.63
CA MET A 16 -22.85 -31.32 -20.62
C MET A 16 -22.86 -32.34 -21.77
N ASN A 17 -23.07 -31.86 -22.99
CA ASN A 17 -22.56 -32.53 -24.17
C ASN A 17 -21.25 -31.83 -24.54
N GLU A 18 -20.13 -32.51 -24.30
CA GLU A 18 -18.87 -32.17 -24.93
C GLU A 18 -18.98 -32.43 -26.43
N MET A 19 -18.61 -31.47 -27.27
CA MET A 19 -18.16 -31.73 -28.63
C MET A 19 -17.20 -30.63 -29.08
N ASN A 20 -16.11 -31.05 -29.72
CA ASN A 20 -15.01 -30.25 -30.24
C ASN A 20 -15.43 -28.95 -30.94
N ASP A 21 -14.69 -27.86 -30.67
CA ASP A 21 -14.23 -26.88 -31.67
C ASP A 21 -13.17 -25.94 -31.04
N GLN A 22 -12.01 -26.50 -30.67
CA GLN A 22 -10.85 -25.76 -30.15
C GLN A 22 -9.62 -25.83 -31.06
N GLN A 23 -9.81 -25.87 -32.39
CA GLN A 23 -8.67 -26.06 -33.29
C GLN A 23 -8.71 -25.26 -34.61
N GLU A 24 -9.18 -24.01 -34.59
CA GLU A 24 -9.03 -23.11 -35.76
C GLU A 24 -8.75 -21.62 -35.46
N ILE A 25 -8.47 -21.22 -34.22
CA ILE A 25 -8.11 -19.81 -33.88
C ILE A 25 -6.72 -19.75 -33.19
N MET A 26 -5.67 -20.13 -33.92
CA MET A 26 -4.28 -19.92 -33.48
C MET A 26 -3.26 -19.61 -34.61
N ASN A 27 -3.71 -19.45 -35.86
CA ASN A 27 -2.83 -19.34 -37.05
C ASN A 27 -2.87 -17.98 -37.77
N ASN A 28 -2.88 -16.84 -37.05
CA ASN A 28 -2.80 -15.53 -37.72
C ASN A 28 -2.12 -14.39 -36.92
N VAL A 29 -1.07 -14.70 -36.14
CA VAL A 29 -0.15 -13.68 -35.58
C VAL A 29 1.31 -14.14 -35.74
N GLN A 30 1.75 -14.31 -36.99
CA GLN A 30 3.17 -14.33 -37.35
C GLN A 30 3.34 -13.53 -38.65
N GLY A 31 4.05 -12.39 -38.60
CA GLY A 31 4.20 -11.53 -39.78
C GLY A 31 5.03 -10.25 -39.63
N TRP A 32 5.56 -9.94 -38.44
CA TRP A 32 6.37 -8.74 -38.22
C TRP A 32 7.52 -9.03 -37.23
N ASN A 33 8.64 -9.59 -37.71
CA ASN A 33 9.98 -9.45 -37.11
C ASN A 33 11.05 -10.13 -37.98
N THR A 34 11.60 -9.40 -38.95
CA THR A 34 12.84 -9.82 -39.66
C THR A 34 13.67 -8.61 -40.10
N MET A 35 14.61 -8.17 -39.26
CA MET A 35 15.90 -7.64 -39.72
C MET A 35 16.97 -8.01 -38.69
N ALA A 36 17.91 -8.85 -39.10
CA ALA A 36 19.04 -9.29 -38.30
C ALA A 36 20.34 -8.67 -38.82
N MET A 37 21.31 -8.48 -37.93
CA MET A 37 22.73 -8.30 -38.26
C MET A 37 23.56 -9.26 -37.39
N PRO A 38 24.72 -9.74 -37.88
CA PRO A 38 25.24 -11.05 -37.47
C PRO A 38 26.16 -11.00 -36.24
N MET A 39 26.09 -12.04 -35.41
CA MET A 39 27.09 -12.37 -34.38
C MET A 39 28.03 -13.46 -34.91
N SER A 40 29.33 -13.25 -34.75
CA SER A 40 30.38 -14.21 -35.12
C SER A 40 30.57 -15.31 -34.08
N SER A 41 30.59 -16.57 -34.52
CA SER A 41 30.86 -17.76 -33.71
C SER A 41 32.33 -17.87 -33.28
N HIS A 42 32.58 -18.27 -32.02
CA HIS A 42 33.83 -18.88 -31.54
C HIS A 42 33.49 -19.98 -30.53
N ASP A 43 34.09 -21.16 -30.68
CA ASP A 43 33.84 -22.34 -29.84
C ASP A 43 34.53 -22.27 -28.47
N ILE A 44 33.90 -22.84 -27.43
CA ILE A 44 34.52 -23.11 -26.13
C ILE A 44 34.15 -24.53 -25.66
N MET A 45 35.18 -25.33 -25.32
CA MET A 45 35.05 -26.70 -24.85
C MET A 45 34.56 -26.82 -23.40
N ILE A 46 33.86 -27.92 -23.09
CA ILE A 46 33.37 -28.27 -21.75
C ILE A 46 34.31 -29.28 -21.07
N PRO A 47 34.75 -29.05 -19.81
CA PRO A 47 35.31 -30.08 -18.94
C PRO A 47 34.35 -30.48 -17.80
N VAL A 48 34.34 -31.78 -17.45
CA VAL A 48 33.43 -32.40 -16.46
C VAL A 48 34.11 -32.52 -15.08
N PRO A 49 33.45 -32.19 -13.95
CA PRO A 49 34.02 -32.40 -12.61
C PRO A 49 33.94 -33.85 -12.09
N ILE A 50 34.98 -34.29 -11.37
CA ILE A 50 35.16 -35.64 -10.81
C ILE A 50 34.70 -35.70 -9.33
N LYS A 51 34.12 -36.83 -8.91
CA LYS A 51 33.78 -37.13 -7.50
C LYS A 51 35.01 -37.50 -6.68
N ILE A 52 35.13 -36.98 -5.46
CA ILE A 52 36.04 -37.50 -4.41
C ILE A 52 35.28 -37.58 -3.07
N GLN A 53 35.43 -38.70 -2.35
CA GLN A 53 34.92 -38.94 -0.99
C GLN A 53 35.95 -38.53 0.08
N PRO A 54 35.52 -38.18 1.30
CA PRO A 54 36.42 -38.14 2.46
C PRO A 54 36.63 -39.54 3.07
N SER A 55 37.86 -39.80 3.54
CA SER A 55 38.27 -41.06 4.19
C SER A 55 38.37 -40.93 5.73
N LEU A 56 38.25 -42.06 6.43
CA LEU A 56 38.38 -42.16 7.90
C LEU A 56 39.83 -42.14 8.39
N GLY A 57 40.00 -41.73 9.66
CA GLY A 57 41.09 -42.11 10.57
C GLY A 57 40.50 -42.54 11.92
N ILE A 58 41.14 -43.48 12.64
CA ILE A 58 40.59 -44.21 13.80
C ILE A 58 41.61 -44.20 14.97
N LEU A 59 41.14 -44.49 16.19
CA LEU A 59 41.83 -44.79 17.47
C LEU A 59 42.04 -43.58 18.41
N ASP A 60 41.84 -43.64 19.74
CA ASP A 60 41.65 -44.84 20.62
C ASP A 60 40.79 -44.60 21.90
N GLN A 61 40.66 -45.62 22.75
CA GLN A 61 39.60 -45.85 23.78
C GLN A 61 39.95 -45.61 25.28
N ASN A 62 38.95 -45.83 26.17
CA ASN A 62 38.95 -45.92 27.67
C ASN A 62 38.58 -44.61 28.44
N ASN A 63 37.81 -44.59 29.56
CA ASN A 63 37.34 -45.64 30.49
C ASN A 63 36.01 -45.29 31.23
N ILE A 64 35.45 -46.21 32.04
CA ILE A 64 34.05 -46.29 32.57
C ILE A 64 34.06 -46.52 34.12
N PRO A 65 33.14 -45.98 35.01
CA PRO A 65 31.69 -46.30 35.09
C PRO A 65 30.70 -45.19 35.63
N MET A 66 29.48 -45.61 36.01
CA MET A 66 28.25 -44.93 36.48
C MET A 66 28.15 -44.55 37.99
N ASN A 67 27.22 -43.65 38.35
CA ASN A 67 26.08 -43.85 39.30
C ASN A 67 25.34 -42.50 39.60
N ASN A 68 24.18 -42.39 40.27
CA ASN A 68 22.87 -43.07 40.20
C ASN A 68 21.89 -42.34 41.18
N ALA A 69 20.58 -42.46 40.97
CA ALA A 69 19.46 -42.22 41.92
C ALA A 69 19.12 -40.80 42.48
N SER A 70 17.82 -40.47 42.37
CA SER A 70 17.06 -39.51 43.20
C SER A 70 16.81 -40.07 44.62
N PRO A 71 16.25 -39.30 45.61
CA PRO A 71 14.77 -39.19 45.70
C PRO A 71 14.18 -37.94 46.41
N HIS A 72 12.84 -37.86 46.37
CA HIS A 72 11.98 -37.02 47.22
C HIS A 72 12.02 -37.45 48.71
N PRO A 73 11.48 -36.61 49.61
CA PRO A 73 10.55 -37.15 50.62
C PRO A 73 9.27 -36.30 50.80
N SER A 74 8.26 -36.87 51.46
CA SER A 74 7.03 -36.21 51.92
C SER A 74 6.35 -37.01 53.05
N VAL A 75 5.35 -36.38 53.71
CA VAL A 75 4.31 -36.97 54.60
C VAL A 75 4.67 -37.30 56.06
N ILE A 76 3.90 -36.71 57.00
CA ILE A 76 3.25 -37.40 58.14
C ILE A 76 1.80 -36.87 58.28
N HIS A 77 0.85 -37.75 58.61
CA HIS A 77 -0.60 -37.53 58.77
C HIS A 77 -1.04 -37.33 60.24
N THR A 78 -2.26 -36.82 60.46
CA THR A 78 -3.34 -37.55 61.22
C THR A 78 -4.70 -36.83 61.13
N SER A 79 -5.80 -37.57 61.35
CA SER A 79 -7.23 -37.20 61.13
C SER A 79 -8.03 -37.44 62.44
N PRO A 80 -9.40 -37.47 62.51
CA PRO A 80 -10.48 -37.03 61.59
C PRO A 80 -11.66 -36.29 62.29
N GLN A 81 -12.62 -35.71 61.53
CA GLN A 81 -14.10 -35.87 61.65
C GLN A 81 -14.91 -34.83 60.82
N THR A 82 -16.08 -35.24 60.34
CA THR A 82 -17.14 -34.45 59.67
C THR A 82 -18.39 -34.39 60.60
N PRO A 83 -19.46 -33.56 60.40
CA PRO A 83 -19.95 -33.01 59.11
C PRO A 83 -20.61 -31.58 59.09
N HIS A 84 -21.02 -31.17 57.88
CA HIS A 84 -22.02 -30.14 57.50
C HIS A 84 -21.79 -28.63 57.78
N GLY A 85 -21.62 -27.84 56.71
CA GLY A 85 -21.76 -26.38 56.68
C GLY A 85 -21.32 -25.74 55.35
N LEU A 86 -22.21 -25.01 54.68
CA LEU A 86 -22.12 -24.37 53.35
C LEU A 86 -20.78 -23.66 53.00
N PRO A 87 -20.35 -23.63 51.71
CA PRO A 87 -19.15 -22.92 51.30
C PRO A 87 -19.38 -21.42 51.06
N ILE A 88 -18.60 -20.58 51.74
CA ILE A 88 -18.31 -19.19 51.32
C ILE A 88 -16.83 -19.18 50.92
N ASN A 89 -16.54 -18.86 49.66
CA ASN A 89 -15.15 -18.84 49.17
C ASN A 89 -14.68 -17.39 48.96
N THR A 90 -14.06 -16.84 50.00
CA THR A 90 -13.37 -15.53 49.96
C THR A 90 -12.04 -15.66 49.23
N TYR A 91 -11.87 -14.94 48.13
CA TYR A 91 -10.58 -14.82 47.45
C TYR A 91 -9.67 -13.88 48.25
N ILE A 92 -8.58 -14.40 48.84
CA ILE A 92 -7.58 -13.59 49.54
C ILE A 92 -6.59 -13.06 48.51
N GLU A 93 -6.50 -11.74 48.38
CA GLU A 93 -5.62 -11.07 47.42
C GLU A 93 -4.18 -10.98 47.99
N PRO A 94 -3.12 -11.31 47.23
CA PRO A 94 -1.75 -11.31 47.76
C PRO A 94 -1.22 -9.89 48.04
N GLU A 95 -0.59 -9.72 49.21
CA GLU A 95 0.11 -8.48 49.58
C GLU A 95 1.42 -8.27 48.81
N LEU A 96 1.96 -7.04 48.85
CA LEU A 96 3.24 -6.69 48.25
C LEU A 96 4.42 -7.39 48.96
N PRO A 97 5.47 -7.80 48.22
CA PRO A 97 6.73 -8.26 48.80
C PRO A 97 7.33 -7.25 49.78
N ILE A 98 7.99 -7.76 50.81
CA ILE A 98 8.54 -6.98 51.93
C ILE A 98 9.60 -5.98 51.43
N GLU A 99 10.35 -6.35 50.40
CA GLU A 99 11.39 -5.54 49.76
C GLU A 99 10.77 -4.26 49.14
N LEU A 100 9.60 -4.38 48.50
CA LEU A 100 8.90 -3.22 47.93
C LEU A 100 8.27 -2.35 49.02
N LEU A 101 7.75 -2.95 50.09
CA LEU A 101 7.25 -2.21 51.27
C LEU A 101 8.38 -1.41 51.95
N GLN A 102 9.59 -1.99 52.04
CA GLN A 102 10.80 -1.31 52.54
C GLN A 102 11.26 -0.18 51.60
N GLN A 103 11.22 -0.41 50.28
CA GLN A 103 11.45 0.64 49.26
C GLN A 103 10.33 1.71 49.20
N GLY A 104 9.30 1.60 50.05
CA GLY A 104 8.26 2.62 50.25
C GLY A 104 7.00 2.44 49.40
N TRP A 105 6.92 1.40 48.57
CA TRP A 105 5.75 1.11 47.75
C TRP A 105 4.58 0.58 48.59
N LYS A 106 3.36 0.97 48.21
CA LYS A 106 2.09 0.45 48.75
C LYS A 106 1.06 0.32 47.64
N LYS A 107 0.20 -0.69 47.71
CA LYS A 107 -0.92 -0.91 46.78
C LYS A 107 -2.16 -0.15 47.27
N PHE A 108 -2.88 0.47 46.35
CA PHE A 108 -4.11 1.22 46.56
C PHE A 108 -5.13 0.87 45.47
N TRP A 109 -6.41 1.13 45.70
CA TRP A 109 -7.47 0.96 44.70
C TRP A 109 -7.92 2.31 44.13
N SER A 110 -7.88 2.48 42.81
CA SER A 110 -8.46 3.67 42.17
C SER A 110 -9.96 3.46 41.94
N LYS A 111 -10.79 4.21 42.69
CA LYS A 111 -12.24 4.25 42.45
C LYS A 111 -12.63 4.85 41.08
N ARG A 112 -11.76 5.66 40.47
CA ARG A 112 -12.00 6.27 39.14
C ARG A 112 -11.72 5.29 38.00
N GLU A 113 -10.57 4.61 38.08
CA GLU A 113 -10.08 3.73 37.02
C GLU A 113 -10.48 2.25 37.23
N ASN A 114 -11.21 1.97 38.32
CA ASN A 114 -11.68 0.65 38.76
C ASN A 114 -10.60 -0.45 38.74
N ARG A 115 -9.35 -0.09 39.12
CA ARG A 115 -8.19 -0.99 39.15
C ARG A 115 -7.20 -0.60 40.24
N PRO A 116 -6.32 -1.52 40.70
CA PRO A 116 -5.29 -1.18 41.66
C PRO A 116 -4.17 -0.35 41.03
N TYR A 117 -3.45 0.39 41.87
CA TYR A 117 -2.22 1.10 41.55
C TYR A 117 -1.25 1.03 42.73
N PHE A 118 0.01 1.33 42.46
CA PHE A 118 1.09 1.30 43.44
C PHE A 118 1.63 2.71 43.63
N TRP A 119 1.74 3.17 44.87
CA TRP A 119 2.28 4.48 45.22
C TRP A 119 3.51 4.32 46.12
N ASN A 120 4.58 5.06 45.80
CA ASN A 120 5.78 5.09 46.61
C ASN A 120 5.77 6.31 47.56
N LYS A 121 5.77 6.06 48.86
CA LYS A 121 5.74 7.11 49.89
C LYS A 121 7.02 7.95 49.99
N LEU A 122 8.14 7.44 49.46
CA LEU A 122 9.46 8.08 49.54
C LEU A 122 9.76 8.91 48.30
N THR A 123 9.34 8.47 47.11
CA THR A 123 9.54 9.20 45.83
C THR A 123 8.32 10.00 45.38
N GLY A 124 7.13 9.73 45.94
CA GLY A 124 5.85 10.29 45.49
C GLY A 124 5.29 9.68 44.21
N GLU A 125 5.99 8.72 43.60
CA GLU A 125 5.66 8.09 42.32
C GLU A 125 4.39 7.23 42.39
N SER A 126 3.61 7.17 41.31
CA SER A 126 2.46 6.28 41.16
C SER A 126 2.57 5.44 39.88
N LEU A 127 2.47 4.12 39.99
CA LEU A 127 2.49 3.16 38.88
C LEU A 127 1.17 2.38 38.82
N TRP A 128 0.69 2.10 37.61
CA TRP A 128 -0.45 1.20 37.40
C TRP A 128 -0.04 -0.27 37.27
N GLU A 129 1.25 -0.51 37.08
CA GLU A 129 1.89 -1.82 36.95
C GLU A 129 2.75 -2.11 38.18
N PHE A 130 3.09 -3.38 38.38
CA PHE A 130 3.84 -3.82 39.55
C PHE A 130 5.22 -3.16 39.62
N PRO A 131 5.63 -2.55 40.76
CA PRO A 131 6.88 -1.79 40.80
C PRO A 131 8.12 -2.66 40.54
N PRO A 132 9.07 -2.21 39.70
CA PRO A 132 10.29 -2.96 39.46
C PRO A 132 11.18 -2.97 40.71
N LEU A 133 11.65 -4.15 41.10
CA LEU A 133 12.66 -4.31 42.16
C LEU A 133 13.98 -3.66 41.71
N ARG A 134 14.28 -2.46 42.22
CA ARG A 134 15.59 -1.85 42.01
C ARG A 134 16.59 -2.45 42.99
N GLN A 135 17.63 -3.09 42.45
CA GLN A 135 18.86 -3.38 43.19
C GLN A 135 19.64 -2.06 43.31
N PHE A 136 19.89 -1.60 44.54
CA PHE A 136 20.77 -0.46 44.79
C PHE A 136 22.22 -0.94 44.79
N ASP A 137 23.02 -0.46 43.84
CA ASP A 137 24.47 -0.64 43.83
C ASP A 137 25.11 0.40 44.78
N VAL A 138 25.93 -0.06 45.72
CA VAL A 138 26.43 0.70 46.88
C VAL A 138 27.64 1.58 46.50
N THR A 139 27.75 1.99 45.24
CA THR A 139 28.92 2.70 44.68
C THR A 139 28.59 4.02 43.97
N SER A 140 27.34 4.49 43.99
CA SER A 140 26.95 5.81 43.48
C SER A 140 26.42 6.73 44.58
N ASP A 141 27.35 7.41 45.25
CA ASP A 141 27.07 8.52 46.17
C ASP A 141 26.49 9.73 45.40
N PRO A 142 25.31 10.25 45.77
CA PRO A 142 24.69 11.40 45.11
C PRO A 142 25.21 12.78 45.59
N LEU A 143 26.19 12.86 46.50
CA LEU A 143 26.66 14.12 47.10
C LEU A 143 28.15 14.41 46.82
N GLY A 144 28.47 14.64 45.55
CA GLY A 144 29.85 14.86 45.10
C GLY A 144 30.57 16.06 45.75
N ILE A 145 31.65 15.77 46.49
CA ILE A 145 32.68 16.73 46.90
C ILE A 145 34.07 16.03 46.89
N THR A 146 34.94 16.35 45.93
CA THR A 146 36.34 16.83 46.14
C THR A 146 37.09 17.02 44.80
N SER A 147 37.96 18.04 44.79
CA SER A 147 39.01 18.36 43.79
C SER A 147 40.09 17.25 43.71
N ASP A 148 41.07 17.19 42.80
CA ASP A 148 41.79 18.19 41.97
C ASP A 148 42.45 17.54 40.73
N GLY A 149 43.00 18.33 39.79
CA GLY A 149 44.20 17.90 39.03
C GLY A 149 44.19 18.04 37.49
N GLN A 150 44.98 19.00 36.98
CA GLN A 150 45.23 19.33 35.57
C GLN A 150 45.82 18.17 34.72
N HIS A 151 45.60 18.18 33.38
CA HIS A 151 46.69 18.28 32.39
C HIS A 151 46.24 18.58 30.93
N ASN A 152 47.17 19.10 30.13
CA ASN A 152 47.01 19.66 28.77
C ASN A 152 46.79 18.65 27.63
N GLY A 153 46.06 19.09 26.58
CA GLY A 153 46.69 19.30 25.26
C GLY A 153 46.41 18.34 24.09
N THR A 154 46.12 18.96 22.93
CA THR A 154 46.20 18.44 21.53
C THR A 154 45.22 17.37 21.03
N ASN A 155 44.35 17.79 20.10
CA ASN A 155 43.66 16.93 19.11
C ASN A 155 44.65 16.44 18.03
N PRO A 156 44.42 15.25 17.48
CA PRO A 156 44.20 15.14 16.02
C PRO A 156 42.83 14.56 15.66
N MET A 157 42.33 14.89 14.46
CA MET A 157 41.11 14.29 13.90
C MET A 157 41.21 12.76 13.82
N LEU A 158 40.30 12.07 14.49
CA LEU A 158 40.03 10.65 14.26
C LEU A 158 38.61 10.49 13.72
N LEU A 159 38.47 9.83 12.57
CA LEU A 159 37.19 9.45 11.98
C LEU A 159 36.42 8.53 12.93
N LYS A 160 35.49 9.09 13.71
CA LYS A 160 34.59 8.30 14.56
C LYS A 160 33.67 7.45 13.68
N LYS A 161 33.86 6.13 13.75
CA LYS A 161 32.82 5.14 13.40
C LYS A 161 31.53 5.51 14.13
N ARG A 162 30.39 5.51 13.42
CA ARG A 162 29.07 5.76 14.03
C ARG A 162 28.73 4.60 14.98
N PRO A 163 28.44 4.84 16.26
CA PRO A 163 27.70 3.87 17.07
C PRO A 163 26.22 3.90 16.64
N ALA A 164 25.59 2.73 16.61
CA ALA A 164 24.13 2.67 16.64
C ALA A 164 23.65 3.06 18.06
N GLU A 165 22.50 3.73 18.13
CA GLU A 165 21.68 3.95 19.33
C GLU A 165 22.42 4.28 20.64
N GLU A 166 22.80 5.55 20.81
CA GLU A 166 23.00 6.12 22.15
C GLU A 166 22.02 7.28 22.35
N ILE A 167 20.92 7.00 23.06
CA ILE A 167 19.88 8.00 23.37
C ILE A 167 20.45 8.91 24.46
N VAL A 168 20.90 10.09 24.07
CA VAL A 168 21.26 11.15 25.02
C VAL A 168 19.98 11.58 25.76
N LEU A 169 19.87 11.16 27.01
CA LEU A 169 18.78 11.50 27.92
C LEU A 169 18.83 12.99 28.30
N GLY A 170 18.28 13.83 27.41
CA GLY A 170 17.67 15.09 27.82
C GLY A 170 16.47 14.84 28.76
N PRO A 171 15.97 15.89 29.46
CA PRO A 171 14.84 15.74 30.36
C PRO A 171 13.65 15.11 29.64
N ALA A 172 13.17 13.97 30.17
CA ALA A 172 12.28 13.08 29.47
C ALA A 172 10.97 13.77 29.04
N THR A 173 10.90 14.16 27.77
CA THR A 173 9.66 14.52 27.12
C THR A 173 8.77 13.28 27.15
N LYS A 174 7.66 13.35 27.88
CA LYS A 174 6.65 12.28 27.87
C LYS A 174 6.30 11.99 26.42
N LYS A 175 6.59 10.77 25.94
CA LYS A 175 6.21 10.34 24.59
C LYS A 175 4.70 10.49 24.42
N MET A 176 4.29 11.50 23.67
CA MET A 176 2.88 11.73 23.37
C MET A 176 2.48 10.79 22.22
N ILE A 177 1.93 9.64 22.57
CA ILE A 177 1.41 8.68 21.59
C ILE A 177 0.13 9.27 20.99
N LEU A 178 0.14 9.56 19.70
CA LEU A 178 -1.01 10.11 18.98
C LEU A 178 -1.98 8.99 18.59
N THR A 179 -3.13 8.92 19.25
CA THR A 179 -4.22 8.01 18.88
C THR A 179 -4.80 8.39 17.51
N GLY A 180 -4.92 7.42 16.61
CA GLY A 180 -5.55 7.59 15.31
C GLY A 180 -5.65 6.27 14.55
N PRO A 181 -6.09 6.29 13.28
CA PRO A 181 -6.16 5.11 12.41
C PRO A 181 -4.78 4.72 11.83
N TRP A 182 -3.77 4.62 12.70
CA TRP A 182 -2.37 4.31 12.41
C TRP A 182 -1.69 3.77 13.67
N GLU A 183 -0.60 3.05 13.51
CA GLU A 183 0.28 2.68 14.63
C GLU A 183 1.74 3.00 14.26
N LEU A 184 2.18 4.18 14.71
CA LEU A 184 3.47 4.75 14.35
C LEU A 184 4.60 4.31 15.29
N GLU A 185 4.30 3.67 16.42
CA GLU A 185 5.36 3.20 17.34
C GLU A 185 5.98 1.87 16.87
N ILE A 186 5.27 1.06 16.07
CA ILE A 186 5.77 -0.22 15.52
C ILE A 186 7.08 0.00 14.74
N PRO A 187 8.21 -0.59 15.19
CA PRO A 187 9.47 -0.51 14.48
C PRO A 187 9.44 -1.38 13.21
N THR A 188 10.28 -1.03 12.25
CA THR A 188 10.46 -1.83 11.04
C THR A 188 11.15 -3.16 11.35
N ASN A 189 10.70 -4.23 10.71
CA ASN A 189 11.48 -5.47 10.56
C ASN A 189 12.09 -5.63 9.16
N VAL A 190 12.01 -4.57 8.33
CA VAL A 190 12.52 -4.58 6.96
C VAL A 190 14.01 -4.23 6.94
N VAL A 191 14.79 -5.16 6.38
CA VAL A 191 16.22 -5.00 6.07
C VAL A 191 16.34 -4.76 4.58
N ILE A 192 17.11 -3.74 4.18
CA ILE A 192 17.44 -3.43 2.79
C ILE A 192 18.97 -3.51 2.59
N PHE A 193 19.41 -3.56 1.34
CA PHE A 193 20.77 -3.12 1.04
C PHE A 193 20.87 -1.59 1.16
N GLU A 194 21.94 -1.10 1.77
CA GLU A 194 22.22 0.33 1.91
C GLU A 194 22.31 0.97 0.52
N ARG A 195 21.70 2.15 0.37
CA ARG A 195 21.52 2.83 -0.91
C ARG A 195 22.14 4.21 -0.88
N SER A 196 22.68 4.63 -2.03
CA SER A 196 23.11 6.01 -2.24
C SER A 196 21.94 6.99 -1.99
N PRO A 197 22.20 8.17 -1.41
CA PRO A 197 21.20 9.23 -1.33
C PRO A 197 20.74 9.65 -2.74
N SER A 198 19.47 10.05 -2.84
CA SER A 198 18.85 10.50 -4.08
C SER A 198 19.43 11.83 -4.56
N THR A 199 19.61 11.95 -5.88
CA THR A 199 19.95 13.19 -6.57
C THR A 199 18.73 14.04 -6.92
N MET A 200 17.52 13.58 -6.61
CA MET A 200 16.30 14.38 -6.76
C MET A 200 16.40 15.64 -5.91
N SER A 201 15.98 16.77 -6.47
CA SER A 201 15.93 18.04 -5.75
C SER A 201 14.92 17.99 -4.61
N GLN A 202 15.27 18.59 -3.48
CA GLN A 202 14.34 18.76 -2.36
C GLN A 202 13.14 19.67 -2.75
N PRO A 203 11.94 19.46 -2.16
CA PRO A 203 10.72 20.17 -2.55
C PRO A 203 10.70 21.61 -2.03
N HIS A 204 10.20 22.52 -2.85
CA HIS A 204 10.07 23.95 -2.51
C HIS A 204 8.68 24.47 -2.96
N PRO A 205 7.95 25.24 -2.12
CA PRO A 205 6.60 25.69 -2.43
C PRO A 205 6.43 26.39 -3.79
N ASP A 206 7.31 27.31 -4.18
CA ASP A 206 7.23 27.97 -5.50
C ASP A 206 7.48 27.06 -6.72
N ILE A 207 8.20 25.95 -6.51
CA ILE A 207 8.45 24.93 -7.53
C ILE A 207 7.24 23.99 -7.61
N GLU A 208 6.67 23.62 -6.47
CA GLU A 208 5.48 22.75 -6.40
C GLU A 208 4.21 23.46 -6.89
N PHE A 209 4.07 24.76 -6.62
CA PHE A 209 3.06 25.62 -7.21
C PHE A 209 3.17 25.64 -8.74
N TYR A 210 4.39 25.83 -9.26
CA TYR A 210 4.66 25.90 -10.70
C TYR A 210 4.44 24.55 -11.40
N ARG A 211 4.92 23.45 -10.81
CA ARG A 211 4.65 22.08 -11.26
C ARG A 211 3.14 21.81 -11.30
N GLY A 212 2.42 22.19 -10.25
CA GLY A 212 0.96 22.06 -10.20
C GLY A 212 0.23 22.81 -11.32
N HIS A 213 0.65 24.04 -11.63
CA HIS A 213 0.10 24.81 -12.76
C HIS A 213 0.36 24.12 -14.11
N LEU A 214 1.58 23.62 -14.33
CA LEU A 214 1.95 22.92 -15.57
C LEU A 214 1.20 21.60 -15.75
N VAL A 215 1.01 20.82 -14.68
CA VAL A 215 0.22 19.57 -14.73
C VAL A 215 -1.26 19.86 -15.01
N ALA A 216 -1.84 20.90 -14.40
CA ALA A 216 -3.22 21.33 -14.68
C ALA A 216 -3.38 21.74 -16.16
N LYS A 217 -2.42 22.50 -16.70
CA LYS A 217 -2.37 22.87 -18.13
C LYS A 217 -2.22 21.65 -19.04
N LEU A 218 -1.42 20.66 -18.65
CA LEU A 218 -1.23 19.42 -19.41
C LEU A 218 -2.53 18.59 -19.45
N ARG A 219 -3.23 18.46 -18.32
CA ARG A 219 -4.54 17.80 -18.24
C ARG A 219 -5.60 18.51 -19.10
N GLN A 220 -5.63 19.84 -19.08
CA GLN A 220 -6.50 20.63 -19.95
C GLN A 220 -6.19 20.38 -21.43
N CYS A 221 -4.91 20.42 -21.82
CA CYS A 221 -4.49 20.16 -23.20
C CYS A 221 -4.89 18.75 -23.66
N TYR A 222 -4.79 17.74 -22.79
CA TYR A 222 -5.25 16.38 -23.09
C TYR A 222 -6.77 16.30 -23.36
N GLN A 223 -7.60 16.95 -22.55
CA GLN A 223 -9.04 17.08 -22.78
C GLN A 223 -9.35 17.80 -24.10
N GLU A 224 -8.65 18.91 -24.39
CA GLU A 224 -8.80 19.67 -25.64
C GLU A 224 -8.38 18.85 -26.87
N LEU A 225 -7.32 18.04 -26.77
CA LEU A 225 -6.87 17.15 -27.83
C LEU A 225 -7.88 16.05 -28.12
N CYS A 226 -8.45 15.38 -27.09
CA CYS A 226 -9.50 14.38 -27.28
C CYS A 226 -10.74 14.99 -27.95
N GLN A 227 -11.17 16.17 -27.50
CA GLN A 227 -12.38 16.82 -28.03
C GLN A 227 -12.18 17.36 -29.45
N SER A 228 -11.03 17.98 -29.74
CA SER A 228 -10.76 18.59 -31.05
C SER A 228 -10.37 17.57 -32.13
N ARG A 229 -9.69 16.48 -31.75
CA ARG A 229 -9.25 15.47 -32.71
C ARG A 229 -10.21 14.32 -32.86
N GLU A 230 -10.87 13.84 -31.81
CA GLU A 230 -11.72 12.63 -31.88
C GLU A 230 -13.17 12.86 -31.44
N ASN A 231 -13.54 14.11 -31.11
CA ASN A 231 -14.90 14.51 -30.70
C ASN A 231 -15.42 13.75 -29.45
N ILE A 232 -14.50 13.34 -28.57
CA ILE A 232 -14.80 12.70 -27.29
C ILE A 232 -14.22 13.51 -26.13
N ASN A 233 -14.80 13.37 -24.94
CA ASN A 233 -14.12 13.79 -23.72
C ASN A 233 -12.91 12.90 -23.46
N ALA A 234 -11.91 13.40 -22.72
CA ALA A 234 -10.87 12.53 -22.18
C ALA A 234 -11.52 11.41 -21.33
N PRO A 235 -11.16 10.13 -21.54
CA PRO A 235 -11.68 9.03 -20.74
C PRO A 235 -11.44 9.27 -19.24
N LYS A 236 -12.41 8.88 -18.41
CA LYS A 236 -12.39 9.24 -16.98
C LYS A 236 -11.20 8.55 -16.29
N GLU A 237 -10.36 9.32 -15.62
CA GLU A 237 -9.11 8.89 -14.96
C GLU A 237 -7.96 8.39 -15.85
N SER A 238 -8.09 8.41 -17.18
CA SER A 238 -7.01 7.94 -18.08
C SER A 238 -5.71 8.73 -17.92
N PHE A 239 -5.79 10.03 -17.65
CA PHE A 239 -4.61 10.87 -17.38
C PHE A 239 -3.85 10.44 -16.11
N ASN A 240 -4.55 9.99 -15.07
CA ASN A 240 -3.92 9.52 -13.83
C ASN A 240 -3.26 8.16 -14.04
N ARG A 241 -3.96 7.25 -14.72
CA ARG A 241 -3.39 5.95 -15.10
C ARG A 241 -2.21 6.09 -16.05
N TRP A 242 -2.24 7.05 -16.97
CA TRP A 242 -1.12 7.40 -17.84
C TRP A 242 0.09 7.90 -17.05
N LEU A 243 -0.08 8.81 -16.08
CA LEU A 243 1.03 9.25 -15.23
C LEU A 243 1.67 8.05 -14.49
N ILE A 244 0.83 7.17 -13.93
CA ILE A 244 1.28 5.97 -13.20
C ILE A 244 2.03 5.01 -14.12
N GLU A 245 1.42 4.63 -15.24
CA GLU A 245 1.99 3.71 -16.24
C GLU A 245 3.33 4.23 -16.77
N ARG A 246 3.37 5.51 -17.21
CA ARG A 246 4.62 6.12 -17.67
C ARG A 246 5.70 6.11 -16.60
N LYS A 247 5.36 6.35 -15.32
CA LYS A 247 6.32 6.32 -14.20
C LYS A 247 6.85 4.93 -13.85
N VAL A 248 6.30 3.85 -14.40
CA VAL A 248 6.92 2.50 -14.34
C VAL A 248 8.16 2.41 -15.23
N VAL A 249 8.17 3.11 -16.37
CA VAL A 249 9.22 3.05 -17.40
C VAL A 249 10.02 4.35 -17.58
N ASP A 250 9.68 5.39 -16.82
CA ASP A 250 10.31 6.71 -16.90
C ASP A 250 11.70 6.69 -16.25
N THR A 251 12.72 7.05 -17.02
CA THR A 251 14.09 7.27 -16.53
C THR A 251 14.38 8.77 -16.30
N GLY A 252 13.33 9.59 -16.29
CA GLY A 252 13.35 11.03 -16.07
C GLY A 252 13.70 11.45 -14.64
N THR A 253 13.76 12.77 -14.42
CA THR A 253 14.19 13.35 -13.12
C THR A 253 13.13 14.16 -12.38
N ASP A 254 12.00 14.50 -13.02
CA ASP A 254 10.87 15.11 -12.29
C ASP A 254 10.09 14.01 -11.52
N PRO A 255 9.69 14.22 -10.26
CA PRO A 255 8.97 13.22 -9.48
C PRO A 255 7.55 12.88 -10.01
N LEU A 256 6.93 13.76 -10.81
CA LEU A 256 5.51 13.64 -11.19
C LEU A 256 5.33 13.55 -12.70
N LEU A 257 5.95 14.44 -13.47
CA LEU A 257 5.84 14.47 -14.92
C LEU A 257 6.78 13.43 -15.56
N PRO A 258 6.29 12.51 -16.41
CA PRO A 258 7.17 11.65 -17.20
C PRO A 258 7.97 12.46 -18.21
N SER A 259 9.25 12.13 -18.42
CA SER A 259 10.13 12.90 -19.30
C SER A 259 11.16 12.09 -20.11
N GLN A 260 11.31 10.79 -19.85
CA GLN A 260 12.26 9.90 -20.53
C GLN A 260 11.74 8.45 -20.52
N CYS A 261 10.63 8.21 -21.21
CA CYS A 261 9.97 6.91 -21.38
C CYS A 261 10.26 6.32 -22.77
N TYR A 262 10.36 5.00 -22.86
CA TYR A 262 10.34 4.25 -24.13
C TYR A 262 9.38 3.06 -24.02
N PRO A 263 8.46 2.82 -24.98
CA PRO A 263 8.15 3.69 -26.13
C PRO A 263 7.49 5.00 -25.69
N GLU A 264 7.56 6.06 -26.51
CA GLU A 264 6.97 7.38 -26.18
C GLU A 264 5.43 7.34 -26.08
N VAL A 265 4.79 6.64 -27.03
CA VAL A 265 3.33 6.42 -27.04
C VAL A 265 2.96 5.47 -25.91
N SER A 266 2.04 5.91 -25.05
CA SER A 266 1.45 5.06 -24.01
C SER A 266 0.37 4.18 -24.63
N LEU A 267 0.58 2.86 -24.61
CA LEU A 267 -0.41 1.89 -25.04
C LEU A 267 -1.67 1.98 -24.17
N ARG A 268 -1.52 2.29 -22.88
CA ARG A 268 -2.64 2.48 -21.95
C ARG A 268 -3.51 3.67 -22.33
N MET A 269 -2.92 4.86 -22.50
CA MET A 269 -3.64 6.06 -22.95
C MET A 269 -4.27 5.84 -24.33
N TYR A 270 -3.56 5.22 -25.26
CA TYR A 270 -4.05 4.89 -26.60
C TYR A 270 -5.29 3.99 -26.55
N ASN A 271 -5.24 2.88 -25.79
CA ASN A 271 -6.34 1.94 -25.66
C ASN A 271 -7.56 2.59 -24.98
N GLU A 272 -7.36 3.40 -23.94
CA GLU A 272 -8.46 4.10 -23.27
C GLU A 272 -9.14 5.13 -24.17
N ILE A 273 -8.39 5.86 -25.01
CA ILE A 273 -8.96 6.75 -26.03
C ILE A 273 -9.73 5.94 -27.09
N MET A 274 -9.12 4.87 -27.63
CA MET A 274 -9.74 4.01 -28.64
C MET A 274 -11.06 3.40 -28.18
N ASN A 275 -11.17 2.99 -26.92
CA ASN A 275 -12.39 2.40 -26.35
C ASN A 275 -13.58 3.37 -26.33
N ASP A 276 -13.34 4.68 -26.29
CA ASP A 276 -14.38 5.71 -26.31
C ASP A 276 -14.70 6.22 -27.74
N ILE A 277 -14.00 5.76 -28.79
CA ILE A 277 -14.25 6.11 -30.20
C ILE A 277 -15.13 5.03 -30.86
N PRO A 278 -16.13 5.38 -31.70
CA PRO A 278 -16.59 6.73 -32.07
C PRO A 278 -17.48 7.38 -31.01
N LEU A 279 -17.86 6.63 -29.96
CA LEU A 279 -18.74 7.08 -28.89
C LEU A 279 -18.52 6.22 -27.64
N ARG A 280 -18.27 6.87 -26.49
CA ARG A 280 -18.28 6.23 -25.18
C ARG A 280 -19.63 5.60 -24.88
N LEU A 281 -19.65 4.29 -24.70
CA LEU A 281 -20.86 3.53 -24.37
C LEU A 281 -21.08 3.50 -22.85
N ALA A 282 -22.29 3.87 -22.42
CA ALA A 282 -22.74 3.76 -21.03
C ALA A 282 -23.76 2.62 -20.91
N LYS A 283 -23.69 1.78 -19.87
CA LYS A 283 -24.63 0.66 -19.66
C LYS A 283 -26.09 1.19 -19.66
N PRO A 284 -26.93 0.87 -20.66
CA PRO A 284 -28.29 1.41 -20.73
C PRO A 284 -29.15 0.86 -19.59
N LYS A 285 -30.02 1.68 -19.01
CA LYS A 285 -30.91 1.26 -17.92
C LYS A 285 -32.21 0.65 -18.43
N TYR A 286 -32.73 1.19 -19.53
CA TYR A 286 -34.00 0.77 -20.13
C TYR A 286 -33.84 0.39 -21.60
N THR A 287 -34.78 -0.40 -22.13
CA THR A 287 -34.83 -0.79 -23.55
C THR A 287 -34.80 0.42 -24.51
N ALA A 288 -35.46 1.52 -24.13
CA ALA A 288 -35.43 2.77 -24.90
C ALA A 288 -34.03 3.40 -24.96
N ASP A 289 -33.27 3.33 -23.87
CA ASP A 289 -31.88 3.82 -23.81
C ASP A 289 -30.97 2.96 -24.72
N ALA A 290 -31.16 1.63 -24.72
CA ALA A 290 -30.40 0.72 -25.56
C ALA A 290 -30.67 0.97 -27.06
N ARG A 291 -31.96 1.12 -27.43
CA ARG A 291 -32.36 1.52 -28.79
C ARG A 291 -31.74 2.86 -29.21
N LYS A 292 -31.77 3.85 -28.32
CA LYS A 292 -31.19 5.19 -28.56
C LYS A 292 -29.68 5.12 -28.73
N GLN A 293 -28.98 4.38 -27.86
CA GLN A 293 -27.53 4.21 -27.92
C GLN A 293 -27.07 3.51 -29.21
N LEU A 294 -27.81 2.49 -29.68
CA LEU A 294 -27.53 1.84 -30.96
C LEU A 294 -27.63 2.82 -32.15
N SER A 295 -28.64 3.70 -32.18
CA SER A 295 -28.78 4.72 -33.23
C SER A 295 -27.60 5.70 -33.21
N ILE A 296 -27.29 6.26 -32.03
CA ILE A 296 -26.21 7.26 -31.89
C ILE A 296 -24.85 6.64 -32.22
N TYR A 297 -24.60 5.38 -31.83
CA TYR A 297 -23.35 4.69 -32.19
C TYR A 297 -23.24 4.47 -33.72
N ALA A 298 -24.33 4.04 -34.37
CA ALA A 298 -24.35 3.85 -35.82
C ALA A 298 -24.15 5.17 -36.59
N GLU A 299 -24.80 6.25 -36.14
CA GLU A 299 -24.61 7.60 -36.68
C GLU A 299 -23.18 8.12 -36.46
N ALA A 300 -22.61 7.95 -35.26
CA ALA A 300 -21.25 8.36 -34.95
C ALA A 300 -20.21 7.60 -35.80
N ALA A 301 -20.35 6.27 -35.93
CA ALA A 301 -19.50 5.44 -36.78
C ALA A 301 -19.55 5.87 -38.27
N LYS A 302 -20.75 6.16 -38.78
CA LYS A 302 -20.98 6.64 -40.15
C LYS A 302 -20.36 8.03 -40.38
N ASN A 303 -20.61 8.97 -39.48
CA ASN A 303 -20.07 10.33 -39.57
C ASN A 303 -18.53 10.35 -39.48
N LEU A 304 -17.94 9.51 -38.64
CA LEU A 304 -16.48 9.37 -38.52
C LEU A 304 -15.86 8.86 -39.83
N ILE A 305 -16.37 7.75 -40.39
CA ILE A 305 -15.77 7.15 -41.60
C ILE A 305 -15.99 8.00 -42.85
N GLU A 306 -17.03 8.83 -42.89
CA GLU A 306 -17.31 9.76 -43.99
C GLU A 306 -16.43 11.02 -43.94
N SER A 307 -16.19 11.57 -42.74
CA SER A 307 -15.39 12.78 -42.52
C SER A 307 -13.87 12.56 -42.55
N ARG A 308 -13.38 11.33 -42.39
CA ARG A 308 -11.95 10.99 -42.39
C ARG A 308 -11.45 10.45 -43.72
N ASN A 309 -10.19 10.73 -44.04
CA ASN A 309 -9.46 9.99 -45.07
C ASN A 309 -9.29 8.54 -44.60
N THR A 310 -9.65 7.58 -45.44
CA THR A 310 -9.69 6.15 -45.08
C THR A 310 -9.74 5.29 -46.35
N LEU A 311 -9.44 4.01 -46.22
CA LEU A 311 -9.52 3.05 -47.33
C LEU A 311 -10.97 2.94 -47.85
N GLN A 312 -11.13 2.83 -49.17
CA GLN A 312 -12.46 2.73 -49.79
C GLN A 312 -13.26 1.52 -49.28
N GLU A 313 -12.60 0.39 -49.03
CA GLU A 313 -13.24 -0.80 -48.46
C GLU A 313 -13.70 -0.56 -47.02
N SER A 314 -12.86 0.02 -46.15
CA SER A 314 -13.27 0.45 -44.79
C SER A 314 -14.50 1.36 -44.82
N ARG A 315 -14.53 2.33 -45.75
CA ARG A 315 -15.66 3.23 -45.95
C ARG A 315 -16.94 2.48 -46.39
N LYS A 316 -16.83 1.52 -47.31
CA LYS A 316 -17.97 0.69 -47.73
C LYS A 316 -18.51 -0.17 -46.58
N VAL A 317 -17.64 -0.90 -45.88
CA VAL A 317 -18.02 -1.83 -44.80
C VAL A 317 -18.73 -1.10 -43.66
N VAL A 318 -18.16 0.02 -43.17
CA VAL A 318 -18.78 0.78 -42.08
C VAL A 318 -20.10 1.42 -42.54
N LYS A 319 -20.16 2.03 -43.73
CA LYS A 319 -21.42 2.61 -44.25
C LYS A 319 -22.52 1.58 -44.44
N TRP A 320 -22.20 0.38 -44.93
CA TRP A 320 -23.17 -0.70 -45.12
C TRP A 320 -23.74 -1.16 -43.77
N ASN A 321 -22.88 -1.53 -42.81
CA ASN A 321 -23.31 -2.03 -41.50
C ASN A 321 -24.08 -0.98 -40.68
N THR A 322 -23.69 0.29 -40.77
CA THR A 322 -24.41 1.39 -40.09
C THR A 322 -25.78 1.66 -40.73
N GLU A 323 -25.89 1.71 -42.06
CA GLU A 323 -27.17 1.91 -42.74
C GLU A 323 -28.11 0.70 -42.56
N ASP A 324 -27.61 -0.54 -42.61
CA ASP A 324 -28.38 -1.75 -42.30
C ASP A 324 -28.89 -1.76 -40.85
N THR A 325 -28.07 -1.30 -39.90
CA THR A 325 -28.50 -1.12 -38.50
C THR A 325 -29.59 -0.05 -38.36
N LEU A 326 -29.42 1.10 -39.03
CA LEU A 326 -30.41 2.19 -39.02
C LEU A 326 -31.69 1.81 -39.78
N GLN A 327 -31.63 0.95 -40.79
CA GLN A 327 -32.79 0.43 -41.50
C GLN A 327 -33.52 -0.63 -40.68
N TRP A 328 -32.80 -1.53 -40.00
CA TRP A 328 -33.36 -2.46 -39.01
C TRP A 328 -34.07 -1.71 -37.88
N LEU A 329 -33.45 -0.67 -37.31
CA LEU A 329 -34.08 0.20 -36.30
C LEU A 329 -35.41 0.83 -36.77
N ARG A 330 -35.52 1.17 -38.07
CA ARG A 330 -36.75 1.72 -38.66
C ARG A 330 -37.84 0.67 -38.92
N LYS A 331 -37.45 -0.57 -39.24
CA LYS A 331 -38.38 -1.68 -39.54
C LYS A 331 -38.85 -2.44 -38.29
N THR A 332 -38.00 -2.55 -37.27
CA THR A 332 -38.25 -3.43 -36.12
C THR A 332 -39.14 -2.79 -35.06
N VAL A 333 -40.29 -3.43 -34.83
CA VAL A 333 -41.27 -3.14 -33.78
C VAL A 333 -41.16 -4.21 -32.70
N GLY A 334 -41.18 -3.82 -31.42
CA GLY A 334 -41.20 -4.77 -30.30
C GLY A 334 -39.87 -5.40 -29.88
N ALA A 335 -38.74 -5.02 -30.48
CA ALA A 335 -37.41 -5.50 -30.05
C ALA A 335 -37.13 -5.22 -28.57
N THR A 336 -36.52 -6.20 -27.91
CA THR A 336 -36.17 -6.23 -26.50
C THR A 336 -34.83 -5.53 -26.23
N TYR A 337 -34.49 -5.38 -24.94
CA TYR A 337 -33.18 -4.88 -24.52
C TYR A 337 -32.03 -5.73 -25.09
N VAL A 338 -32.19 -7.05 -25.10
CA VAL A 338 -31.14 -8.00 -25.55
C VAL A 338 -30.88 -7.83 -27.04
N ASP A 339 -31.94 -7.76 -27.86
CA ASP A 339 -31.82 -7.56 -29.32
C ASP A 339 -31.01 -6.31 -29.67
N PHE A 340 -31.22 -5.20 -28.93
CA PHE A 340 -30.45 -3.97 -29.14
C PHE A 340 -28.96 -4.11 -28.74
N GLN A 341 -28.66 -4.89 -27.70
CA GLN A 341 -27.27 -5.13 -27.27
C GLN A 341 -26.54 -6.09 -28.22
N GLU A 342 -27.19 -7.15 -28.68
CA GLU A 342 -26.64 -8.06 -29.68
C GLU A 342 -26.38 -7.33 -31.01
N ARG A 343 -27.33 -6.51 -31.46
CA ARG A 343 -27.17 -5.68 -32.67
C ARG A 343 -26.04 -4.65 -32.51
N LEU A 344 -25.87 -4.06 -31.33
CA LEU A 344 -24.75 -3.16 -31.01
C LEU A 344 -23.41 -3.91 -31.04
N ASN A 345 -23.33 -5.08 -30.42
CA ASN A 345 -22.12 -5.90 -30.40
C ASN A 345 -21.72 -6.36 -31.81
N HIS A 346 -22.68 -6.82 -32.62
CA HIS A 346 -22.46 -7.13 -34.03
C HIS A 346 -21.93 -5.91 -34.81
N LEU A 347 -22.59 -4.74 -34.68
CA LEU A 347 -22.14 -3.51 -35.34
C LEU A 347 -20.72 -3.10 -34.89
N LYS A 348 -20.40 -3.23 -33.61
CA LYS A 348 -19.04 -2.99 -33.08
C LYS A 348 -18.03 -3.94 -33.71
N MET A 349 -18.30 -5.24 -33.73
CA MET A 349 -17.39 -6.24 -34.33
C MET A 349 -17.09 -5.94 -35.81
N GLN A 350 -18.12 -5.60 -36.59
CA GLN A 350 -17.97 -5.31 -38.02
C GLN A 350 -17.30 -3.96 -38.30
N CYS A 351 -17.51 -2.93 -37.46
CA CYS A 351 -17.01 -1.58 -37.74
C CYS A 351 -15.69 -1.23 -37.03
N GLN A 352 -15.39 -1.77 -35.84
CA GLN A 352 -14.25 -1.29 -35.06
C GLN A 352 -12.88 -1.50 -35.71
N PRO A 353 -12.55 -2.63 -36.38
CA PRO A 353 -11.26 -2.77 -37.05
C PRO A 353 -11.01 -1.65 -38.09
N HIS A 354 -12.07 -1.24 -38.80
CA HIS A 354 -12.01 -0.18 -39.80
C HIS A 354 -11.96 1.23 -39.18
N ILE A 355 -12.67 1.46 -38.06
CA ILE A 355 -12.63 2.72 -37.32
C ILE A 355 -11.27 2.91 -36.66
N ALA A 356 -10.78 1.93 -35.89
CA ALA A 356 -9.48 1.94 -35.23
C ALA A 356 -8.35 2.22 -36.22
N GLN A 357 -8.33 1.53 -37.37
CA GLN A 357 -7.33 1.77 -38.42
C GLN A 357 -7.45 3.18 -39.06
N THR A 358 -8.64 3.81 -39.03
CA THR A 358 -8.85 5.16 -39.57
C THR A 358 -8.39 6.26 -38.59
N VAL A 359 -8.49 6.03 -37.28
CA VAL A 359 -8.13 7.04 -36.26
C VAL A 359 -6.75 6.83 -35.63
N LYS A 360 -6.10 5.67 -35.86
CA LYS A 360 -4.81 5.27 -35.26
C LYS A 360 -3.81 6.43 -35.14
N ASP A 361 -3.39 6.99 -36.26
CA ASP A 361 -2.35 8.04 -36.32
C ASP A 361 -2.76 9.31 -35.55
N SER A 362 -4.06 9.60 -35.49
CA SER A 362 -4.61 10.73 -34.74
C SER A 362 -4.53 10.49 -33.23
N VAL A 363 -4.89 9.28 -32.77
CA VAL A 363 -4.81 8.86 -31.36
C VAL A 363 -3.36 8.73 -30.88
N GLU A 364 -2.48 8.13 -31.68
CA GLU A 364 -1.02 8.14 -31.45
C GLU A 364 -0.52 9.59 -31.36
N GLY A 365 -0.97 10.45 -32.27
CA GLY A 365 -0.66 11.88 -32.25
C GLY A 365 -1.20 12.66 -31.05
N ILE A 366 -2.26 12.19 -30.36
CA ILE A 366 -2.68 12.73 -29.04
C ILE A 366 -1.66 12.29 -27.98
N CYS A 367 -1.38 10.99 -27.91
CA CYS A 367 -0.50 10.40 -26.91
C CYS A 367 0.91 11.01 -26.96
N SER A 368 1.53 11.08 -28.14
CA SER A 368 2.84 11.70 -28.34
C SER A 368 2.83 13.18 -27.98
N LYS A 369 1.76 13.92 -28.32
CA LYS A 369 1.69 15.36 -28.00
C LYS A 369 1.59 15.62 -26.49
N VAL A 370 0.84 14.81 -25.76
CA VAL A 370 0.77 14.89 -24.29
C VAL A 370 2.13 14.52 -23.67
N TYR A 371 2.77 13.46 -24.15
CA TYR A 371 4.11 13.07 -23.69
C TYR A 371 5.17 14.17 -23.94
N HIS A 372 5.28 14.70 -25.17
CA HIS A 372 6.26 15.76 -25.47
C HIS A 372 6.02 17.06 -24.68
N LEU A 373 4.76 17.42 -24.40
CA LEU A 373 4.45 18.54 -23.50
C LEU A 373 4.87 18.24 -22.06
N SER A 374 4.72 16.99 -21.59
CA SER A 374 5.24 16.56 -20.28
C SER A 374 6.75 16.67 -20.18
N VAL A 375 7.49 16.22 -21.22
CA VAL A 375 8.95 16.38 -21.33
C VAL A 375 9.34 17.86 -21.25
N GLU A 376 8.66 18.73 -22.02
CA GLU A 376 8.89 20.17 -22.00
C GLU A 376 8.63 20.79 -20.61
N TYR A 377 7.58 20.33 -19.93
CA TYR A 377 7.16 20.88 -18.64
C TYR A 377 8.08 20.39 -17.50
N ALA A 378 8.49 19.13 -17.52
CA ALA A 378 9.51 18.59 -16.61
C ALA A 378 10.84 19.36 -16.74
N ARG A 379 11.27 19.66 -17.98
CA ARG A 379 12.45 20.52 -18.22
C ARG A 379 12.29 21.92 -17.60
N LYS A 380 11.15 22.59 -17.81
CA LYS A 380 10.89 23.92 -17.21
C LYS A 380 10.87 23.91 -15.69
N VAL A 381 10.31 22.86 -15.08
CA VAL A 381 10.31 22.69 -13.62
C VAL A 381 11.74 22.51 -13.12
N LYS A 382 12.56 21.70 -13.80
CA LYS A 382 13.98 21.51 -13.48
C LYS A 382 14.76 22.82 -13.59
N GLU A 383 14.64 23.54 -14.70
CA GLU A 383 15.31 24.83 -14.93
C GLU A 383 15.00 25.83 -13.82
N LYS A 384 13.71 26.04 -13.51
CA LYS A 384 13.28 26.94 -12.43
C LYS A 384 13.81 26.51 -11.05
N ASN A 385 14.01 25.21 -10.83
CA ASN A 385 14.55 24.69 -9.58
C ASN A 385 16.07 24.91 -9.49
N SER A 386 16.81 24.64 -10.56
CA SER A 386 18.25 24.92 -10.60
C SER A 386 18.53 26.44 -10.48
N GLU A 387 17.71 27.30 -11.09
CA GLU A 387 17.74 28.76 -10.86
C GLU A 387 17.57 29.11 -9.36
N LEU A 388 16.62 28.48 -8.68
CA LEU A 388 16.36 28.69 -7.25
C LEU A 388 17.54 28.22 -6.38
N LEU A 389 18.12 27.05 -6.68
CA LEU A 389 19.29 26.53 -5.95
C LEU A 389 20.50 27.45 -6.13
N ILE A 390 20.78 27.89 -7.37
CA ILE A 390 21.85 28.85 -7.68
C ILE A 390 21.64 30.17 -6.92
N ALA A 391 20.42 30.71 -6.91
CA ALA A 391 20.09 31.95 -6.19
C ALA A 391 20.28 31.85 -4.66
N GLN A 392 20.26 30.63 -4.11
CA GLN A 392 20.53 30.36 -2.69
C GLN A 392 21.96 29.89 -2.41
N GLY A 393 22.84 29.83 -3.43
CA GLY A 393 24.23 29.36 -3.29
C GLY A 393 24.36 27.85 -3.10
N ILE A 394 23.35 27.07 -3.47
CA ILE A 394 23.35 25.61 -3.38
C ILE A 394 23.78 25.03 -4.74
N THR A 395 24.91 24.33 -4.74
CA THR A 395 25.41 23.61 -5.93
C THR A 395 24.80 22.21 -5.98
N GLU A 396 24.23 21.82 -7.12
CA GLU A 396 23.83 20.43 -7.36
C GLU A 396 25.07 19.52 -7.37
N MET A 397 25.06 18.50 -6.52
CA MET A 397 26.17 17.55 -6.41
C MET A 397 26.00 16.39 -7.41
N ALA A 398 27.09 15.99 -8.05
CA ALA A 398 27.12 14.77 -8.84
C ALA A 398 26.81 13.54 -7.95
N PRO A 399 26.23 12.46 -8.50
CA PRO A 399 26.04 11.22 -7.75
C PRO A 399 27.37 10.73 -7.20
N ALA A 400 27.40 10.31 -5.93
CA ALA A 400 28.57 9.63 -5.39
C ALA A 400 28.83 8.33 -6.19
N PRO A 401 30.09 7.91 -6.37
CA PRO A 401 30.41 6.62 -6.99
C PRO A 401 29.65 5.48 -6.28
N ALA A 402 29.18 4.50 -7.04
CA ALA A 402 28.46 3.37 -6.48
C ALA A 402 29.32 2.67 -5.41
N VAL A 403 28.79 2.57 -4.19
CA VAL A 403 29.47 1.88 -3.08
C VAL A 403 29.51 0.40 -3.42
N LEU A 404 30.71 -0.13 -3.66
CA LEU A 404 30.92 -1.52 -4.06
C LEU A 404 30.57 -2.54 -2.96
N THR A 405 30.38 -2.10 -1.71
CA THR A 405 30.05 -2.95 -0.57
C THR A 405 28.56 -2.88 -0.23
N LEU A 406 27.82 -3.95 -0.54
CA LEU A 406 26.42 -4.12 -0.19
C LEU A 406 26.24 -4.41 1.32
N HIS A 407 26.04 -3.36 2.11
CA HIS A 407 25.73 -3.50 3.54
C HIS A 407 24.23 -3.73 3.77
N LYS A 408 23.88 -4.72 4.60
CA LYS A 408 22.50 -4.93 5.06
C LYS A 408 22.19 -3.95 6.21
N VAL A 409 21.12 -3.17 6.11
CA VAL A 409 20.71 -2.18 7.11
C VAL A 409 19.19 -2.15 7.29
N TRP A 410 18.70 -1.74 8.46
CA TRP A 410 17.26 -1.46 8.66
C TRP A 410 16.79 -0.37 7.70
N CYS A 411 15.58 -0.51 7.15
CA CYS A 411 15.10 0.45 6.15
C CYS A 411 14.93 1.87 6.75
N TYR A 412 15.47 2.86 6.05
CA TYR A 412 15.39 4.28 6.41
C TYR A 412 14.72 5.08 5.27
N PRO A 413 14.09 6.24 5.58
CA PRO A 413 13.49 7.10 4.56
C PRO A 413 14.50 7.51 3.49
N VAL A 414 14.04 7.92 2.31
CA VAL A 414 14.97 8.40 1.27
C VAL A 414 15.76 9.60 1.79
N GLN A 415 17.07 9.59 1.55
CA GLN A 415 17.97 10.70 1.85
C GLN A 415 18.32 11.43 0.55
N PHE A 416 18.76 12.69 0.64
CA PHE A 416 19.12 13.51 -0.53
C PHE A 416 20.59 13.90 -0.46
N VAL A 417 21.26 13.95 -1.62
CA VAL A 417 22.64 14.48 -1.71
C VAL A 417 22.63 16.00 -1.55
N THR A 418 21.69 16.68 -2.21
CA THR A 418 21.58 18.13 -2.20
C THR A 418 20.94 18.63 -0.89
N PRO A 419 21.53 19.62 -0.20
CA PRO A 419 20.94 20.25 0.98
C PRO A 419 19.56 20.87 0.73
N ALA A 420 18.79 21.05 1.80
CA ALA A 420 17.51 21.74 1.74
C ALA A 420 17.68 23.22 1.32
N PRO A 421 16.94 23.71 0.32
CA PRO A 421 16.81 25.15 0.12
C PRO A 421 16.09 25.76 1.33
N ARG A 422 16.37 27.03 1.60
CA ARG A 422 15.57 27.85 2.53
C ARG A 422 14.14 27.91 2.00
N LEU A 423 13.20 27.37 2.78
CA LEU A 423 11.80 27.37 2.42
C LEU A 423 11.13 28.69 2.86
N PRO A 424 10.12 29.18 2.13
CA PRO A 424 9.34 30.35 2.52
C PRO A 424 8.39 30.01 3.67
N PRO A 425 7.99 31.00 4.47
CA PRO A 425 6.96 30.79 5.48
C PRO A 425 5.63 30.40 4.81
N VAL A 426 4.95 29.44 5.41
CA VAL A 426 3.61 28.99 5.00
C VAL A 426 2.65 29.24 6.15
N GLU A 427 1.57 29.95 5.86
CA GLU A 427 0.56 30.30 6.84
C GLU A 427 -0.37 29.11 7.09
N TYR A 428 -0.87 28.98 8.32
CA TYR A 428 -1.90 28.00 8.64
C TYR A 428 -2.85 28.49 9.72
N MET A 429 -4.06 27.94 9.70
CA MET A 429 -5.12 28.29 10.65
C MET A 429 -5.96 27.06 10.95
N ALA A 430 -6.08 26.70 12.22
CA ALA A 430 -6.97 25.63 12.68
C ALA A 430 -8.41 26.16 12.81
N ASP A 431 -9.38 25.36 12.37
CA ASP A 431 -10.82 25.61 12.44
C ASP A 431 -11.53 24.29 12.76
N LYS A 432 -11.95 24.15 14.03
CA LYS A 432 -12.61 22.96 14.57
C LYS A 432 -11.80 21.67 14.34
N GLU A 433 -12.23 20.80 13.43
CA GLU A 433 -11.59 19.52 13.11
C GLU A 433 -10.63 19.59 11.92
N GLN A 434 -10.48 20.75 11.27
CA GLN A 434 -9.64 20.93 10.09
C GLN A 434 -8.61 22.05 10.25
N THR A 435 -7.49 21.94 9.55
CA THR A 435 -6.47 22.98 9.42
C THR A 435 -6.35 23.38 7.97
N TYR A 436 -6.37 24.69 7.73
CA TYR A 436 -6.06 25.29 6.44
C TYR A 436 -4.57 25.58 6.36
N VAL A 437 -3.95 25.27 5.23
CA VAL A 437 -2.54 25.59 4.93
C VAL A 437 -2.51 26.46 3.68
N ARG A 438 -1.89 27.65 3.76
CA ARG A 438 -1.95 28.69 2.71
C ARG A 438 -0.57 29.14 2.26
N PHE A 439 -0.37 29.17 0.94
CA PHE A 439 0.81 29.72 0.29
C PHE A 439 0.41 30.36 -1.05
N ASN A 440 0.94 31.54 -1.38
CA ASN A 440 0.62 32.31 -2.60
C ASN A 440 -0.89 32.39 -2.94
N GLY A 441 -1.73 32.55 -1.91
CA GLY A 441 -3.20 32.62 -2.04
C GLY A 441 -3.92 31.27 -2.20
N GLU A 442 -3.21 30.19 -2.50
CA GLU A 442 -3.79 28.85 -2.60
C GLU A 442 -3.98 28.23 -1.20
N ARG A 443 -5.18 27.71 -0.95
CA ARG A 443 -5.63 27.16 0.33
C ARG A 443 -5.83 25.65 0.20
N LEU A 444 -5.05 24.88 0.95
CA LEU A 444 -5.18 23.42 1.06
C LEU A 444 -5.78 23.04 2.41
N LEU A 445 -6.36 21.85 2.48
CA LEU A 445 -7.19 21.36 3.58
C LEU A 445 -6.69 20.01 4.09
N ILE A 446 -6.61 19.88 5.42
CA ILE A 446 -6.28 18.62 6.12
C ILE A 446 -7.04 18.56 7.45
N ASN A 447 -7.56 17.39 7.82
CA ASN A 447 -8.14 17.16 9.15
C ASN A 447 -7.03 17.31 10.21
N THR A 448 -7.27 18.04 11.30
CA THR A 448 -6.24 18.43 12.28
C THR A 448 -5.47 17.23 12.86
N VAL A 449 -6.17 16.10 13.06
CA VAL A 449 -5.56 14.85 13.54
C VAL A 449 -4.54 14.27 12.54
N TYR A 450 -4.77 14.45 11.23
CA TYR A 450 -3.81 14.06 10.20
C TYR A 450 -2.63 15.04 10.09
N LEU A 451 -2.82 16.32 10.43
CA LEU A 451 -1.68 17.25 10.56
C LEU A 451 -0.78 16.83 11.74
N GLN A 452 -1.37 16.46 12.88
CA GLN A 452 -0.64 15.91 14.04
C GLN A 452 0.08 14.59 13.67
N LYS A 453 -0.52 13.73 12.83
CA LYS A 453 0.14 12.54 12.30
C LYS A 453 1.38 12.89 11.49
N LEU A 454 1.26 13.85 10.56
CA LEU A 454 2.41 14.33 9.78
C LEU A 454 3.49 14.92 10.69
N GLU A 455 3.11 15.62 11.76
CA GLU A 455 4.03 16.16 12.77
C GLU A 455 4.84 15.06 13.48
N GLN A 456 4.19 13.95 13.87
CA GLN A 456 4.87 12.80 14.47
C GLN A 456 5.74 12.03 13.46
N LEU A 457 5.23 11.80 12.24
CA LEU A 457 6.00 11.20 11.14
C LEU A 457 7.25 12.02 10.82
N TYR A 458 7.14 13.35 10.83
CA TYR A 458 8.25 14.27 10.61
C TYR A 458 9.32 14.17 11.69
N ARG A 459 8.92 14.13 12.97
CA ARG A 459 9.86 13.90 14.09
C ARG A 459 10.59 12.56 14.00
N TYR A 460 9.96 11.52 13.44
CA TYR A 460 10.60 10.22 13.24
C TYR A 460 11.52 10.13 12.03
N SER A 461 11.32 10.97 11.00
CA SER A 461 11.89 10.75 9.67
C SER A 461 12.77 11.89 9.16
N CYS A 462 12.55 13.13 9.64
CA CYS A 462 13.30 14.30 9.22
C CYS A 462 14.47 14.59 10.18
N TYR A 463 15.68 14.22 9.79
CA TYR A 463 16.88 14.39 10.63
C TYR A 463 17.52 15.79 10.53
N GLU A 464 17.26 16.54 9.46
CA GLU A 464 17.91 17.82 9.16
C GLU A 464 17.19 19.02 9.82
N ASP A 465 15.88 18.95 10.02
CA ASP A 465 15.05 20.02 10.60
C ASP A 465 14.49 19.62 11.98
N LYS A 466 15.40 19.51 12.95
CA LYS A 466 15.07 19.15 14.34
C LYS A 466 14.20 20.17 15.07
N LYS A 467 14.12 21.40 14.55
CA LYS A 467 13.32 22.50 15.12
C LYS A 467 11.93 22.63 14.49
N MET A 468 11.66 21.89 13.41
CA MET A 468 10.41 21.96 12.64
C MET A 468 10.18 23.32 11.95
N GLU A 469 11.25 24.06 11.64
CA GLU A 469 11.20 25.36 10.95
C GLU A 469 10.66 25.21 9.50
N ASN A 470 10.91 24.06 8.86
CA ASN A 470 10.50 23.75 7.49
C ASN A 470 9.20 22.91 7.39
N PHE A 471 8.63 22.49 8.53
CA PHE A 471 7.52 21.54 8.58
C PHE A 471 6.30 21.98 7.76
N MET A 472 5.79 23.19 7.97
CA MET A 472 4.57 23.66 7.28
C MET A 472 4.76 23.85 5.77
N ALA A 473 5.96 24.25 5.34
CA ALA A 473 6.29 24.35 3.92
C ALA A 473 6.31 22.97 3.25
N ARG A 474 6.88 21.96 3.92
CA ARG A 474 6.88 20.57 3.44
C ARG A 474 5.49 19.93 3.45
N VAL A 475 4.66 20.22 4.45
CA VAL A 475 3.23 19.84 4.49
C VAL A 475 2.46 20.47 3.32
N TRP A 476 2.70 21.74 2.99
CA TRP A 476 2.05 22.36 1.83
C TRP A 476 2.49 21.72 0.51
N CYS A 477 3.79 21.47 0.32
CA CYS A 477 4.29 20.75 -0.86
C CYS A 477 3.67 19.36 -1.00
N LEU A 478 3.60 18.59 0.10
CA LEU A 478 2.96 17.28 0.16
C LEU A 478 1.48 17.36 -0.26
N LEU A 479 0.69 18.23 0.38
CA LEU A 479 -0.73 18.37 0.07
C LEU A 479 -0.94 18.85 -1.37
N LYS A 480 -0.11 19.76 -1.86
CA LYS A 480 -0.16 20.26 -3.25
C LYS A 480 0.12 19.12 -4.23
N ARG A 481 1.19 18.35 -4.02
CA ARG A 481 1.59 17.20 -4.84
C ARG A 481 0.43 16.20 -5.00
N TYR A 482 -0.15 15.75 -3.89
CA TYR A 482 -1.26 14.78 -3.93
C TYR A 482 -2.56 15.38 -4.48
N SER A 483 -2.86 16.67 -4.24
CA SER A 483 -4.02 17.32 -4.86
C SER A 483 -3.92 17.40 -6.39
N VAL A 484 -2.71 17.64 -6.91
CA VAL A 484 -2.43 17.74 -8.35
C VAL A 484 -2.45 16.36 -9.00
N PHE A 485 -1.82 15.37 -8.35
CA PHE A 485 -1.78 13.99 -8.83
C PHE A 485 -3.18 13.36 -8.85
N CYS A 486 -3.91 13.37 -7.73
CA CYS A 486 -5.21 12.71 -7.67
C CYS A 486 -6.34 13.55 -8.30
N SER A 487 -6.17 14.87 -8.45
CA SER A 487 -7.20 15.78 -9.01
C SER A 487 -8.58 15.67 -8.31
N ASN A 488 -8.58 15.38 -7.00
CA ASN A 488 -9.75 15.09 -6.17
C ASN A 488 -10.63 13.90 -6.61
N SER A 489 -10.10 12.96 -7.41
CA SER A 489 -10.80 11.73 -7.80
C SER A 489 -10.56 10.59 -6.80
N PRO A 490 -11.60 10.12 -6.06
CA PRO A 490 -11.46 9.03 -5.08
C PRO A 490 -11.33 7.64 -5.71
N ASP A 491 -11.54 7.51 -7.02
CA ASP A 491 -11.75 6.23 -7.71
C ASP A 491 -10.45 5.42 -7.92
N THR A 492 -9.28 5.99 -7.60
CA THR A 492 -7.97 5.40 -7.95
C THR A 492 -7.23 4.74 -6.77
N GLN A 493 -7.56 5.08 -5.52
CA GLN A 493 -6.87 4.54 -4.36
C GLN A 493 -7.76 4.36 -3.14
N VAL A 494 -7.70 3.15 -2.58
CA VAL A 494 -8.28 2.77 -1.30
C VAL A 494 -7.16 2.37 -0.32
N SER A 495 -7.39 2.54 0.97
CA SER A 495 -6.45 2.18 2.04
C SER A 495 -6.98 1.00 2.84
N VAL A 496 -6.09 0.12 3.30
CA VAL A 496 -6.47 -1.06 4.07
C VAL A 496 -7.05 -0.64 5.44
N PRO A 497 -8.17 -1.25 5.90
CA PRO A 497 -8.71 -1.02 7.24
C PRO A 497 -7.74 -1.30 8.39
N VAL A 498 -7.83 -0.49 9.44
CA VAL A 498 -7.04 -0.62 10.68
C VAL A 498 -7.05 -2.04 11.26
N PRO A 499 -8.20 -2.72 11.46
CA PRO A 499 -8.18 -4.05 12.08
C PRO A 499 -7.49 -5.12 11.23
N ILE A 500 -7.45 -4.93 9.90
CA ILE A 500 -6.74 -5.82 8.98
C ILE A 500 -5.24 -5.60 9.13
N LEU A 501 -4.78 -4.34 9.22
CA LEU A 501 -3.36 -4.02 9.44
C LEU A 501 -2.87 -4.46 10.84
N GLU A 502 -3.71 -4.33 11.87
CA GLU A 502 -3.47 -4.93 13.19
C GLU A 502 -3.32 -6.45 13.13
N SER A 503 -4.21 -7.15 12.39
CA SER A 503 -4.16 -8.61 12.23
C SER A 503 -2.93 -9.04 11.41
N LEU A 504 -2.60 -8.32 10.33
CA LEU A 504 -1.39 -8.54 9.52
C LEU A 504 -0.12 -8.36 10.35
N HIS A 505 -0.06 -7.34 11.21
CA HIS A 505 1.06 -7.14 12.13
C HIS A 505 1.16 -8.30 13.15
N ARG A 506 0.06 -8.61 13.84
CA ARG A 506 0.02 -9.62 14.91
C ARG A 506 0.31 -11.04 14.42
N ASN A 507 -0.30 -11.44 13.31
CA ASN A 507 -0.29 -12.83 12.84
C ASN A 507 0.81 -13.12 11.82
N PHE A 508 1.21 -12.12 11.04
CA PHE A 508 2.18 -12.26 9.93
C PHE A 508 3.39 -11.35 10.07
N GLY A 509 3.54 -10.64 11.20
CA GLY A 509 4.68 -9.76 11.47
C GLY A 509 4.80 -8.60 10.49
N VAL A 510 3.75 -8.21 9.78
CA VAL A 510 3.82 -7.10 8.82
C VAL A 510 4.21 -5.81 9.56
N THR A 511 5.18 -5.07 9.02
CA THR A 511 5.56 -3.75 9.57
C THR A 511 5.62 -2.66 8.51
N PHE A 512 5.30 -2.97 7.24
CA PHE A 512 5.59 -2.10 6.10
C PHE A 512 4.51 -2.18 5.02
N GLU A 513 4.10 -1.03 4.48
CA GLU A 513 3.17 -0.92 3.35
C GLU A 513 3.93 -0.64 2.04
N CYS A 514 3.83 -1.52 1.03
CA CYS A 514 4.49 -1.32 -0.27
C CYS A 514 3.84 -0.22 -1.13
N PHE A 515 2.62 0.20 -0.81
CA PHE A 515 1.88 1.23 -1.54
C PHE A 515 1.08 2.10 -0.56
N ALA A 516 1.64 3.23 -0.17
CA ALA A 516 0.98 4.22 0.68
C ALA A 516 1.44 5.64 0.34
N SER A 517 1.07 6.58 1.21
CA SER A 517 1.49 7.98 1.24
C SER A 517 1.56 8.42 2.71
N PRO A 518 2.25 9.54 3.04
CA PRO A 518 2.20 10.11 4.39
C PRO A 518 0.76 10.34 4.91
N LEU A 519 -0.14 10.65 3.97
CA LEU A 519 -1.54 10.97 4.24
C LEU A 519 -2.40 9.74 4.55
N ASN A 520 -1.98 8.53 4.16
CA ASN A 520 -2.80 7.32 4.31
C ASN A 520 -2.11 6.09 4.93
N CYS A 521 -0.78 6.10 5.13
CA CYS A 521 -0.07 5.00 5.78
C CYS A 521 -0.55 4.70 7.21
N TYR A 522 -0.43 3.44 7.62
CA TYR A 522 -0.66 2.97 8.98
C TYR A 522 0.64 2.86 9.78
N PHE A 523 1.71 2.36 9.15
CA PHE A 523 3.05 2.28 9.75
C PHE A 523 3.88 3.54 9.43
N ARG A 524 4.91 3.83 10.24
CA ARG A 524 5.91 4.88 9.93
C ARG A 524 6.95 4.48 8.87
N GLN A 525 6.78 3.32 8.24
CA GLN A 525 7.63 2.83 7.15
C GLN A 525 6.76 2.26 6.02
N TYR A 526 6.92 2.85 4.83
CA TYR A 526 6.13 2.53 3.65
C TYR A 526 6.85 2.99 2.39
N CYS A 527 6.45 2.46 1.24
CA CYS A 527 6.79 2.98 -0.08
C CYS A 527 5.70 3.91 -0.60
N SER A 528 6.07 4.93 -1.36
CA SER A 528 5.15 5.91 -1.96
C SER A 528 5.69 6.46 -3.29
N ALA A 529 4.81 7.10 -4.07
CA ALA A 529 5.15 7.59 -5.40
C ALA A 529 6.14 8.77 -5.43
N PHE A 530 6.20 9.57 -4.36
CA PHE A 530 6.88 10.87 -4.38
C PHE A 530 7.97 10.97 -3.30
N PRO A 531 9.12 10.30 -3.45
CA PRO A 531 10.18 10.30 -2.44
C PRO A 531 10.64 11.71 -2.05
N ASP A 532 10.69 12.66 -2.99
CA ASP A 532 11.08 14.04 -2.75
C ASP A 532 10.21 14.76 -1.69
N THR A 533 8.90 14.54 -1.71
CA THR A 533 7.97 15.13 -0.72
C THR A 533 7.75 14.24 0.50
N ASP A 534 7.74 12.92 0.30
CA ASP A 534 7.21 11.98 1.27
C ASP A 534 8.29 11.43 2.23
N ALA A 535 9.58 11.51 1.88
CA ALA A 535 10.65 10.94 2.69
C ALA A 535 10.76 11.59 4.08
N TYR A 536 10.52 12.90 4.17
CA TYR A 536 10.48 13.62 5.45
C TYR A 536 9.36 13.14 6.38
N PHE A 537 8.41 12.36 5.88
CA PHE A 537 7.31 11.78 6.64
C PHE A 537 7.37 10.23 6.68
N GLY A 538 8.48 9.63 6.25
CA GLY A 538 8.73 8.19 6.39
C GLY A 538 8.71 7.38 5.10
N SER A 539 8.56 7.99 3.93
CA SER A 539 8.61 7.24 2.68
C SER A 539 10.00 6.68 2.38
N ARG A 540 10.02 5.42 1.96
CA ARG A 540 11.19 4.73 1.42
C ARG A 540 11.30 4.87 -0.11
N GLY A 541 10.44 5.64 -0.77
CA GLY A 541 10.40 5.81 -2.24
C GLY A 541 9.54 4.73 -2.91
N SER A 542 9.72 4.53 -4.23
CA SER A 542 8.96 3.53 -4.96
C SER A 542 9.24 2.11 -4.44
N ILE A 543 8.26 1.22 -4.54
CA ILE A 543 8.48 -0.21 -4.28
C ILE A 543 9.46 -0.81 -5.29
N LEU A 544 9.47 -0.30 -6.53
CA LEU A 544 10.36 -0.78 -7.61
C LEU A 544 11.84 -0.49 -7.32
N ASP A 545 12.13 0.53 -6.50
CA ASP A 545 13.50 0.90 -6.07
C ASP A 545 13.91 0.21 -4.76
N LEU A 546 12.99 -0.51 -4.10
CA LEU A 546 13.23 -1.09 -2.77
C LEU A 546 13.91 -2.45 -2.88
N ASN A 547 15.24 -2.48 -2.71
CA ASN A 547 16.03 -3.70 -2.61
C ASN A 547 15.94 -4.31 -1.20
N ALA A 548 14.78 -4.86 -0.86
CA ALA A 548 14.51 -5.52 0.41
C ALA A 548 15.13 -6.93 0.47
N VAL A 549 15.83 -7.20 1.57
CA VAL A 549 16.47 -8.49 1.84
C VAL A 549 15.62 -9.31 2.80
N SER A 550 15.05 -8.70 3.83
CA SER A 550 14.18 -9.37 4.81
C SER A 550 13.06 -8.44 5.25
N GLY A 551 11.94 -9.02 5.70
CA GLY A 551 10.80 -8.28 6.24
C GLY A 551 9.46 -8.92 5.88
N SER A 552 8.40 -8.42 6.49
CA SER A 552 7.02 -8.80 6.15
C SER A 552 6.21 -7.57 5.77
N PHE A 553 5.56 -7.66 4.61
CA PHE A 553 5.00 -6.54 3.86
C PHE A 553 3.53 -6.76 3.52
N VAL A 554 2.75 -5.67 3.49
CA VAL A 554 1.44 -5.64 2.84
C VAL A 554 1.52 -4.88 1.51
N VAL A 555 0.91 -5.44 0.47
CA VAL A 555 0.95 -4.93 -0.90
C VAL A 555 -0.50 -4.68 -1.35
N ASN A 556 -0.91 -3.42 -1.36
CA ASN A 556 -2.25 -2.98 -1.76
C ASN A 556 -2.09 -1.89 -2.84
N PRO A 557 -1.82 -2.26 -4.11
CA PRO A 557 -1.55 -1.32 -5.19
C PRO A 557 -2.77 -0.46 -5.55
N PRO A 558 -2.57 0.67 -6.25
CA PRO A 558 -3.67 1.44 -6.85
C PRO A 558 -4.52 0.58 -7.79
N ILE A 559 -5.83 0.81 -7.80
CA ILE A 559 -6.78 -0.01 -8.58
C ILE A 559 -6.67 0.37 -10.07
N HIS A 560 -6.82 -0.60 -10.97
CA HIS A 560 -6.72 -0.42 -12.42
C HIS A 560 -5.41 0.29 -12.84
N CYS A 561 -4.29 -0.17 -12.28
CA CYS A 561 -2.94 0.30 -12.58
C CYS A 561 -2.03 -0.87 -12.95
N ASP A 562 -2.56 -1.72 -13.83
CA ASP A 562 -2.05 -3.00 -14.33
C ASP A 562 -0.53 -3.01 -14.56
N ASP A 563 0.03 -2.02 -15.25
CA ASP A 563 1.47 -1.93 -15.57
C ASP A 563 2.34 -1.82 -14.30
N LEU A 564 1.87 -1.05 -13.31
CA LEU A 564 2.52 -0.91 -12.00
C LEU A 564 2.32 -2.15 -11.14
N ILE A 565 1.15 -2.78 -11.19
CA ILE A 565 0.87 -4.06 -10.52
C ILE A 565 1.83 -5.13 -11.07
N GLU A 566 1.96 -5.23 -12.39
CA GLU A 566 2.82 -6.21 -13.03
C GLU A 566 4.29 -6.00 -12.69
N ALA A 567 4.78 -4.76 -12.78
CA ALA A 567 6.15 -4.41 -12.43
C ALA A 567 6.46 -4.70 -10.96
N ALA A 568 5.52 -4.41 -10.04
CA ALA A 568 5.68 -4.71 -8.63
C ALA A 568 5.68 -6.23 -8.35
N LEU A 569 4.83 -7.01 -9.02
CA LEU A 569 4.84 -8.47 -8.92
C LEU A 569 6.15 -9.08 -9.44
N ASN A 570 6.65 -8.61 -10.60
CA ASN A 570 7.96 -9.02 -11.12
C ASN A 570 9.10 -8.69 -10.15
N HIS A 571 9.08 -7.50 -9.55
CA HIS A 571 10.07 -7.09 -8.55
C HIS A 571 9.97 -7.93 -7.27
N ILE A 572 8.77 -8.24 -6.79
CA ILE A 572 8.55 -9.10 -5.61
C ILE A 572 9.08 -10.51 -5.85
N ASP A 573 8.75 -11.16 -6.97
CA ASP A 573 9.27 -12.49 -7.31
C ASP A 573 10.81 -12.48 -7.38
N ARG A 574 11.41 -11.42 -7.94
CA ARG A 574 12.87 -11.22 -7.97
C ARG A 574 13.44 -11.16 -6.55
N LEU A 575 12.93 -10.27 -5.68
CA LEU A 575 13.41 -10.15 -4.29
C LEU A 575 13.28 -11.47 -3.50
N LEU A 576 12.18 -12.22 -3.72
CA LEU A 576 11.94 -13.53 -3.10
C LEU A 576 12.91 -14.61 -3.59
N SER A 577 13.39 -14.51 -4.84
CA SER A 577 14.38 -15.42 -5.42
C SER A 577 15.83 -15.09 -5.04
N GLU A 578 16.15 -13.80 -4.89
CA GLU A 578 17.50 -13.32 -4.57
C GLU A 578 17.84 -13.41 -3.08
N SER A 579 16.83 -13.43 -2.19
CA SER A 579 17.06 -13.48 -0.74
C SER A 579 16.84 -14.86 -0.11
N SER A 580 17.80 -15.25 0.73
CA SER A 580 17.69 -16.40 1.64
C SER A 580 17.17 -16.03 3.04
N GLU A 581 17.07 -14.74 3.37
CA GLU A 581 16.55 -14.26 4.67
C GLU A 581 15.01 -14.33 4.71
N PRO A 582 14.34 -14.33 5.88
CA PRO A 582 12.89 -14.36 5.94
C PRO A 582 12.24 -13.18 5.20
N LEU A 583 11.51 -13.46 4.12
CA LEU A 583 10.86 -12.46 3.28
C LEU A 583 9.44 -12.88 2.89
N SER A 584 8.47 -11.97 3.10
CA SER A 584 7.03 -12.24 2.98
C SER A 584 6.26 -11.04 2.44
N PHE A 585 5.50 -11.23 1.37
CA PHE A 585 4.58 -10.24 0.81
C PHE A 585 3.15 -10.78 0.83
N ILE A 586 2.24 -10.02 1.45
CA ILE A 586 0.80 -10.32 1.49
C ILE A 586 0.11 -9.34 0.56
N ILE A 587 -0.41 -9.86 -0.55
CA ILE A 587 -0.85 -9.08 -1.71
C ILE A 587 -2.37 -9.07 -1.78
N PHE A 588 -2.94 -7.87 -1.86
CA PHE A 588 -4.37 -7.65 -2.03
C PHE A 588 -4.61 -7.14 -3.46
N LEU A 589 -5.46 -7.81 -4.24
CA LEU A 589 -5.89 -7.38 -5.58
C LEU A 589 -7.42 -7.43 -5.69
N ALA A 590 -7.98 -6.67 -6.63
CA ALA A 590 -9.37 -6.85 -7.02
C ALA A 590 -9.52 -8.18 -7.77
N ASP A 591 -10.39 -9.05 -7.27
CA ASP A 591 -10.67 -10.34 -7.89
C ASP A 591 -11.55 -10.15 -9.15
N GLY A 592 -11.12 -10.75 -10.26
CA GLY A 592 -11.68 -10.56 -11.61
C GLY A 592 -10.68 -10.15 -12.69
N GLU A 593 -9.50 -9.62 -12.34
CA GLU A 593 -8.40 -9.35 -13.29
C GLU A 593 -7.62 -10.66 -13.58
N THR A 594 -8.09 -11.42 -14.57
CA THR A 594 -7.62 -12.79 -14.90
C THR A 594 -6.12 -12.90 -15.20
N THR A 595 -5.49 -11.82 -15.67
CA THR A 595 -4.06 -11.73 -15.99
C THR A 595 -3.18 -11.94 -14.76
N PHE A 596 -3.51 -11.31 -13.63
CA PHE A 596 -2.70 -11.42 -12.41
C PHE A 596 -2.92 -12.72 -11.66
N ILE A 597 -4.14 -13.28 -11.74
CA ILE A 597 -4.47 -14.57 -11.13
C ILE A 597 -3.57 -15.67 -11.68
N GLN A 598 -3.45 -15.80 -13.01
CA GLN A 598 -2.59 -16.80 -13.66
C GLN A 598 -1.11 -16.66 -13.24
N LYS A 599 -0.61 -15.41 -13.16
CA LYS A 599 0.76 -15.11 -12.73
C LYS A 599 1.01 -15.55 -11.29
N LEU A 600 0.11 -15.18 -10.37
CA LEU A 600 0.18 -15.57 -8.96
C LEU A 600 0.02 -17.08 -8.76
N ASP A 601 -0.84 -17.73 -9.56
CA ASP A 601 -1.01 -19.18 -9.56
C ASP A 601 0.26 -19.93 -9.98
N SER A 602 1.03 -19.36 -10.92
CA SER A 602 2.30 -19.92 -11.37
C SER A 602 3.51 -19.62 -10.47
N SER A 603 3.42 -18.66 -9.52
CA SER A 603 4.56 -18.29 -8.68
C SER A 603 4.90 -19.39 -7.67
N GLN A 604 6.14 -19.89 -7.75
CA GLN A 604 6.71 -20.87 -6.79
C GLN A 604 6.72 -20.38 -5.33
N PHE A 605 6.56 -19.07 -5.11
CA PHE A 605 6.52 -18.47 -3.78
C PHE A 605 5.12 -18.42 -3.17
N LYS A 606 4.06 -18.73 -3.94
CA LYS A 606 2.69 -18.75 -3.43
C LYS A 606 2.52 -19.84 -2.35
N ARG A 607 2.12 -19.42 -1.14
CA ARG A 607 1.91 -20.32 0.02
C ARG A 607 0.44 -20.52 0.37
N ARG A 608 -0.38 -19.48 0.20
CA ARG A 608 -1.83 -19.51 0.44
C ARG A 608 -2.51 -18.45 -0.41
N GLN A 609 -3.78 -18.65 -0.67
CA GLN A 609 -4.67 -17.75 -1.39
C GLN A 609 -6.07 -17.86 -0.78
N VAL A 610 -6.76 -16.74 -0.60
CA VAL A 610 -8.17 -16.66 -0.21
C VAL A 610 -8.85 -15.55 -1.00
N VAL A 611 -10.18 -15.60 -1.12
CA VAL A 611 -11.00 -14.55 -1.73
C VAL A 611 -11.98 -14.04 -0.68
N ILE A 612 -12.02 -12.73 -0.48
CA ILE A 612 -13.02 -12.04 0.34
C ILE A 612 -14.15 -11.60 -0.60
N PRO A 613 -15.40 -12.04 -0.43
CA PRO A 613 -16.46 -11.73 -1.37
C PRO A 613 -16.77 -10.23 -1.49
N ALA A 614 -17.26 -9.85 -2.67
CA ALA A 614 -17.80 -8.52 -2.95
C ALA A 614 -18.91 -8.16 -1.94
N TYR A 615 -18.96 -6.89 -1.54
CA TYR A 615 -19.92 -6.32 -0.57
C TYR A 615 -19.85 -6.83 0.88
N GLU A 616 -19.06 -7.86 1.18
CA GLU A 616 -18.88 -8.42 2.53
C GLU A 616 -17.77 -7.74 3.35
N HIS A 617 -17.00 -6.85 2.73
CA HIS A 617 -15.89 -6.16 3.38
C HIS A 617 -15.81 -4.67 3.01
N TYR A 618 -14.97 -3.96 3.75
CA TYR A 618 -14.77 -2.52 3.63
C TYR A 618 -13.31 -2.19 3.36
N TYR A 619 -13.08 -1.06 2.70
CA TYR A 619 -11.82 -0.33 2.65
C TYR A 619 -11.96 1.04 3.30
N ARG A 620 -10.84 1.75 3.47
CA ARG A 620 -10.81 3.16 3.85
C ARG A 620 -10.60 4.05 2.63
N HIS A 621 -11.21 5.22 2.63
CA HIS A 621 -11.15 6.21 1.56
C HIS A 621 -9.71 6.75 1.38
N GLY A 622 -9.20 6.84 0.15
CA GLY A 622 -7.84 7.33 -0.11
C GLY A 622 -7.59 8.74 0.45
N PHE A 623 -8.60 9.61 0.37
CA PHE A 623 -8.61 10.95 0.98
C PHE A 623 -9.05 10.98 2.46
N GLN A 624 -8.82 9.92 3.23
CA GLN A 624 -9.15 9.86 4.68
C GLN A 624 -8.58 11.02 5.51
N TYR A 625 -7.56 11.72 4.98
CA TYR A 625 -6.96 12.91 5.58
C TYR A 625 -7.82 14.19 5.47
N SER A 626 -8.87 14.22 4.64
CA SER A 626 -9.72 15.40 4.41
C SER A 626 -11.23 15.15 4.44
N VAL A 627 -11.69 13.91 4.21
CA VAL A 627 -13.12 13.58 4.26
C VAL A 627 -13.65 13.48 5.71
N PRO A 628 -14.96 13.65 5.95
CA PRO A 628 -15.59 13.45 7.25
C PRO A 628 -15.45 12.01 7.75
N LYS A 629 -15.35 11.81 9.08
CA LYS A 629 -15.19 10.49 9.72
C LYS A 629 -16.27 9.47 9.34
N THR A 630 -17.49 9.94 9.02
CA THR A 630 -18.63 9.11 8.58
C THR A 630 -18.40 8.45 7.22
N ASP A 631 -17.61 9.09 6.36
CA ASP A 631 -17.51 8.78 4.93
C ASP A 631 -16.19 8.04 4.62
N VAL A 632 -15.35 7.85 5.64
CA VAL A 632 -14.04 7.19 5.53
C VAL A 632 -14.16 5.71 5.16
N ASN A 633 -15.23 5.01 5.52
CA ASN A 633 -15.37 3.57 5.26
C ASN A 633 -16.17 3.31 3.98
N ILE A 634 -15.53 2.75 2.96
CA ILE A 634 -16.12 2.41 1.67
C ILE A 634 -16.41 0.91 1.65
N ARG A 635 -17.63 0.47 1.35
CA ARG A 635 -17.92 -0.96 1.10
C ARG A 635 -17.34 -1.35 -0.27
N SER A 636 -16.58 -2.43 -0.33
CA SER A 636 -16.00 -2.89 -1.60
C SER A 636 -17.11 -3.46 -2.52
N PRO A 637 -17.23 -3.01 -3.79
CA PRO A 637 -18.17 -3.57 -4.75
C PRO A 637 -17.60 -4.79 -5.50
N THR A 638 -16.32 -5.09 -5.32
CA THR A 638 -15.61 -6.21 -5.93
C THR A 638 -15.11 -7.15 -4.86
N SER A 639 -14.92 -8.43 -5.20
CA SER A 639 -14.20 -9.37 -4.35
C SER A 639 -12.73 -8.94 -4.25
N THR A 640 -12.07 -9.29 -3.15
CA THR A 640 -10.63 -9.04 -2.95
C THR A 640 -9.89 -10.36 -2.82
N LEU A 641 -8.95 -10.58 -3.73
CA LEU A 641 -8.00 -11.68 -3.70
C LEU A 641 -6.88 -11.35 -2.71
N VAL A 642 -6.59 -12.25 -1.78
CA VAL A 642 -5.45 -12.15 -0.84
C VAL A 642 -4.50 -13.32 -1.08
N VAL A 643 -3.24 -13.03 -1.40
CA VAL A 643 -2.20 -14.02 -1.71
C VAL A 643 -0.96 -13.80 -0.84
N TRP A 644 -0.42 -14.90 -0.30
CA TRP A 644 0.85 -14.89 0.45
C TRP A 644 1.97 -15.39 -0.47
N LEU A 645 2.87 -14.49 -0.88
CA LEU A 645 4.12 -14.85 -1.56
C LEU A 645 5.28 -14.80 -0.55
N GLN A 646 5.94 -15.94 -0.31
CA GLN A 646 6.98 -16.07 0.71
C GLN A 646 8.09 -16.99 0.22
N ASN A 647 9.35 -16.62 0.48
CA ASN A 647 10.47 -17.55 0.33
C ASN A 647 10.44 -18.58 1.47
N ASN A 648 11.32 -19.59 1.43
CA ASN A 648 11.24 -20.70 2.39
C ASN A 648 11.45 -20.23 3.84
N ALA A 649 12.37 -19.30 4.09
CA ALA A 649 12.60 -18.71 5.40
C ALA A 649 11.43 -17.82 5.87
N GLY A 650 10.80 -17.07 4.95
CA GLY A 650 9.61 -16.26 5.21
C GLY A 650 8.42 -17.13 5.61
N CYS A 651 8.22 -18.26 4.92
CA CYS A 651 7.18 -19.24 5.24
C CYS A 651 7.43 -19.92 6.60
N GLN A 652 8.67 -20.27 6.93
CA GLN A 652 8.99 -20.82 8.27
C GLN A 652 8.67 -19.83 9.41
N ARG A 653 8.84 -18.52 9.19
CA ARG A 653 8.61 -17.49 10.21
C ARG A 653 7.16 -17.00 10.30
N TRP A 654 6.52 -16.79 9.15
CA TRP A 654 5.21 -16.15 8.99
C TRP A 654 4.24 -17.00 8.17
N SER A 655 4.30 -18.32 8.34
CA SER A 655 3.42 -19.29 7.70
C SER A 655 1.94 -18.88 7.75
N PRO A 656 1.21 -18.95 6.63
CA PRO A 656 -0.25 -18.84 6.61
C PRO A 656 -0.90 -20.15 7.06
N SER A 657 -0.76 -20.44 8.36
CA SER A 657 -1.55 -21.48 9.03
C SER A 657 -3.02 -21.08 9.10
N GLU A 658 -3.91 -22.07 9.22
CA GLU A 658 -5.37 -21.85 9.21
C GLU A 658 -5.78 -20.79 10.23
N ASP A 659 -5.41 -20.94 11.50
CA ASP A 659 -5.71 -19.99 12.59
C ASP A 659 -5.32 -18.53 12.27
N ARG A 660 -4.19 -18.32 11.59
CA ARG A 660 -3.68 -16.98 11.22
C ARG A 660 -4.44 -16.40 10.04
N VAL A 661 -4.87 -17.25 9.10
CA VAL A 661 -5.70 -16.88 7.97
C VAL A 661 -7.12 -16.57 8.45
N GLU A 662 -7.71 -17.40 9.30
CA GLU A 662 -9.01 -17.15 9.94
C GLU A 662 -9.01 -15.84 10.75
N ALA A 663 -7.96 -15.59 11.54
CA ALA A 663 -7.80 -14.32 12.26
C ALA A 663 -7.64 -13.09 11.34
N LEU A 664 -7.26 -13.29 10.07
CA LEU A 664 -7.29 -12.23 9.05
C LEU A 664 -8.69 -12.10 8.43
N LEU A 665 -9.36 -13.21 8.12
CA LEU A 665 -10.74 -13.22 7.59
C LEU A 665 -11.73 -12.55 8.55
N GLU A 666 -11.65 -12.86 9.85
CA GLU A 666 -12.44 -12.17 10.89
C GLU A 666 -12.12 -10.67 10.96
N ALA A 667 -10.88 -10.27 10.64
CA ALA A 667 -10.51 -8.87 10.54
C ALA A 667 -11.10 -8.15 9.31
N PHE A 668 -11.51 -8.87 8.26
CA PHE A 668 -12.26 -8.31 7.12
C PHE A 668 -13.76 -8.12 7.41
N ARG A 669 -14.35 -8.88 8.33
CA ARG A 669 -15.80 -8.84 8.62
C ARG A 669 -16.26 -7.46 9.11
N PRO A 670 -17.46 -6.96 8.75
CA PRO A 670 -17.94 -5.63 9.14
C PRO A 670 -17.97 -5.44 10.66
N GLY A 671 -17.51 -4.27 11.14
CA GLY A 671 -17.37 -4.01 12.58
C GLY A 671 -18.65 -4.25 13.40
N ARG A 672 -19.83 -3.92 12.86
CA ARG A 672 -21.12 -4.16 13.55
C ARG A 672 -21.43 -5.64 13.78
N GLU A 673 -21.02 -6.51 12.86
CA GLU A 673 -21.22 -7.96 12.99
C GLU A 673 -20.20 -8.52 13.97
N ARG A 674 -18.95 -8.09 13.88
CA ARG A 674 -17.89 -8.44 14.83
C ARG A 674 -18.22 -8.02 16.27
N ASP A 675 -18.74 -6.81 16.47
CA ASP A 675 -19.12 -6.29 17.78
C ASP A 675 -20.35 -7.01 18.34
N ARG A 676 -21.32 -7.37 17.49
CA ARG A 676 -22.47 -8.21 17.88
C ARG A 676 -22.02 -9.61 18.28
N ASP A 677 -21.29 -10.31 17.41
CA ASP A 677 -20.86 -11.69 17.64
C ASP A 677 -19.94 -11.76 18.89
N ARG A 678 -19.12 -10.72 19.12
CA ARG A 678 -18.33 -10.57 20.36
C ARG A 678 -19.20 -10.34 21.60
N GLN A 679 -20.31 -9.59 21.50
CA GLN A 679 -21.27 -9.44 22.61
C GLN A 679 -22.03 -10.72 22.89
N GLU A 680 -22.39 -11.49 21.85
CA GLU A 680 -23.03 -12.81 21.99
C GLU A 680 -22.08 -13.83 22.65
N LEU A 681 -20.81 -13.89 22.25
CA LEU A 681 -19.77 -14.72 22.88
C LEU A 681 -19.44 -14.33 24.34
N LEU A 682 -19.65 -13.06 24.71
CA LEU A 682 -19.50 -12.57 26.08
C LEU A 682 -20.80 -12.66 26.89
N SER A 683 -21.91 -13.04 26.27
CA SER A 683 -23.18 -13.23 26.98
C SER A 683 -23.17 -14.58 27.72
N PRO A 684 -23.61 -14.63 29.00
CA PRO A 684 -23.64 -15.89 29.74
C PRO A 684 -24.64 -16.85 29.09
N THR A 685 -24.17 -18.04 28.74
CA THR A 685 -25.00 -19.09 28.14
C THR A 685 -26.21 -19.36 29.04
N PRO A 686 -27.45 -19.36 28.52
CA PRO A 686 -28.64 -19.64 29.33
C PRO A 686 -28.50 -21.01 30.00
N ASN A 687 -28.46 -21.00 31.33
CA ASN A 687 -28.26 -22.21 32.11
C ASN A 687 -29.50 -23.10 31.95
N SER A 688 -29.41 -24.16 31.15
CA SER A 688 -30.54 -24.99 30.69
C SER A 688 -31.23 -25.82 31.79
N LEU A 689 -30.82 -25.61 33.05
CA LEU A 689 -31.40 -26.16 34.27
C LEU A 689 -32.40 -25.22 34.98
N LEU A 690 -32.54 -23.97 34.54
CA LEU A 690 -33.54 -23.04 35.04
C LEU A 690 -34.70 -22.94 34.04
N GLY A 691 -35.79 -23.68 34.35
CA GLY A 691 -37.04 -23.62 33.58
C GLY A 691 -37.68 -22.22 33.60
N PRO A 692 -38.57 -21.91 32.64
CA PRO A 692 -39.15 -20.59 32.50
C PRO A 692 -39.94 -20.18 33.76
N PRO A 693 -39.90 -18.90 34.17
CA PRO A 693 -40.64 -18.44 35.33
C PRO A 693 -42.15 -18.53 35.08
N PRO A 694 -42.97 -18.87 36.10
CA PRO A 694 -44.42 -18.96 35.94
C PRO A 694 -45.02 -17.59 35.65
N LEU A 695 -45.98 -17.55 34.72
CA LEU A 695 -46.72 -16.33 34.39
C LEU A 695 -47.64 -15.91 35.55
N PRO A 696 -47.82 -14.60 35.81
CA PRO A 696 -48.76 -14.13 36.82
C PRO A 696 -50.21 -14.36 36.38
N VAL A 697 -51.06 -14.65 37.37
CA VAL A 697 -52.53 -14.78 37.25
C VAL A 697 -53.20 -13.43 37.49
#